data_AF-A0A7W7BQR2-F1
#
_entry.id   AF-A0A7W7BQR2-F1
#
_cell.length_a   1.000
_cell.length_b   1.000
_cell.length_c   1.000
_cell.angle_alpha   90.00
_cell.angle_beta   90.00
_cell.angle_gamma   90.00
#
_symmetry.space_group_name_H-M   'P 1'
#
loop_
_entity.id
_entity.type
_entity.pdbx_description
1 polymer ?
#
loop_
_entity_poly.entity_id
_entity_poly.type
_entity_poly.pdbx_seq_one_letter_code
_entity_poly.pdbx_strand_id
1 'polypeptide(L)'
;MSIKVESAGSGSFGDVGSWTVSETVTPAIASDAGGTIGDASLTVRRTGDTDLAGGNALTITHPTLGVTRAEVHTVTDASPAQATLMADSPLGRFLSGRMIVPGIESGTPAAALDVAMQASGTRRQIGPNAKDDYWSLAGHSVGFTATGDIIHPASTDLVLQNNQILVTATPGEKALYQEITGFCAISRFSTAGLPTTVLGDTIQLRERTYVKFTVAPTTAALTTTTFQVDFGPSFRQFGNSRVANGCMIRVSYNQNNSGGQLTTTIVMQDAAGVAQTATSTTERHASLLRTGPIVVSLGISQSSAGAVNLRARAQNADASVETTATSINVKPTRFRMYSKQFTITQPLSAGGIRDLVIRRGAADTWANFHGVAYVAPAGFVDETTSAHQGSPIAQHEGELWEYVKQVCVARGVELAATPAGITLREIGSRTLDITHRASASRTISQAVQARNIVVVNQNTKALVTPQDEAYRATTIYSIGVGETRTFDVRVPDGIRFLWSPRPWYYSKDVNGIVFNLAQYADGYAELEAGTVGRYFVTAQDGFPISPVAWTDFGGRVTVAMKDGKATLTITGPAQQIPGIPGPYRIGETDGSTAYAVLRLHGVGVTSDPVTVTLPSGAPHADTRVETTSPVNNVAIGNLGEVYDAAAWAATRVAGPNLTLNASIPINRLAGFGLTAGALITHRDNLYRVNTCQITGGVATISASRLARLSDSPGKTRTLAQYATAWAGATLRDHSIAPLALTAPTP
;
A
#
# COMPACT_ATOMS: atom_id res chain seq x y z
N MET A 1 23.77 10.92 35.52
CA MET A 1 23.52 10.20 34.25
C MET A 1 23.69 11.21 33.14
N SER A 2 24.63 11.00 32.20
CA SER A 2 24.80 11.87 31.03
C SER A 2 23.93 11.36 29.88
N ILE A 3 23.38 12.30 29.12
CA ILE A 3 22.67 12.03 27.87
C ILE A 3 23.65 12.19 26.74
N LYS A 4 23.60 11.28 25.78
CA LYS A 4 24.41 11.36 24.57
C LYS A 4 23.54 11.86 23.43
N VAL A 5 23.95 12.93 22.77
CA VAL A 5 23.33 13.43 21.55
C VAL A 5 24.34 13.27 20.43
N GLU A 6 23.93 12.59 19.37
CA GLU A 6 24.74 12.38 18.17
C GLU A 6 24.02 12.98 16.97
N SER A 7 24.77 13.65 16.11
CA SER A 7 24.27 14.18 14.83
C SER A 7 24.94 13.44 13.69
N ALA A 8 24.14 12.96 12.75
CA ALA A 8 24.62 12.38 11.50
C ALA A 8 24.29 13.35 10.35
N GLY A 9 25.32 14.01 9.82
CA GLY A 9 25.21 14.99 8.73
C GLY A 9 26.34 16.02 8.78
N SER A 10 26.19 17.13 8.05
CA SER A 10 27.17 18.21 8.02
C SER A 10 27.09 19.11 9.25
N GLY A 11 28.23 19.66 9.67
CA GLY A 11 28.29 20.59 10.79
C GLY A 11 28.42 19.94 12.16
N SER A 12 28.67 20.78 13.15
CA SER A 12 28.88 20.40 14.54
C SER A 12 28.10 21.34 15.45
N PHE A 13 27.68 20.85 16.61
CA PHE A 13 27.21 21.69 17.70
C PHE A 13 28.03 21.39 18.95
N GLY A 14 28.15 22.38 19.81
CA GLY A 14 28.88 22.24 21.07
C GLY A 14 28.07 21.47 22.11
N ASP A 15 28.51 21.56 23.36
CA ASP A 15 27.88 20.85 24.47
C ASP A 15 26.37 21.13 24.57
N VAL A 16 25.60 20.07 24.82
CA VAL A 16 24.15 20.16 25.04
C VAL A 16 23.91 20.77 26.41
N GLY A 17 23.32 21.97 26.45
CA GLY A 17 22.95 22.66 27.67
C GLY A 17 21.65 22.13 28.26
N SER A 18 20.60 22.04 27.44
CA SER A 18 19.29 21.50 27.83
C SER A 18 18.65 20.76 26.67
N TRP A 19 17.69 19.90 26.99
CA TRP A 19 16.93 19.14 26.01
C TRP A 19 15.49 18.93 26.50
N THR A 20 14.58 18.81 25.55
CA THR A 20 13.19 18.44 25.75
C THR A 20 12.78 17.48 24.64
N VAL A 21 12.13 16.38 25.00
CA VAL A 21 11.44 15.52 24.04
C VAL A 21 9.95 15.58 24.37
N SER A 22 9.15 16.06 23.43
CA SER A 22 7.70 16.05 23.49
C SER A 22 7.18 14.85 22.69
N GLU A 23 6.35 14.04 23.31
CA GLU A 23 5.65 12.95 22.66
C GLU A 23 4.16 13.20 22.74
N THR A 24 3.48 13.03 21.62
CA THR A 24 2.03 13.14 21.54
C THR A 24 1.50 11.93 20.80
N VAL A 25 0.34 11.46 21.21
CA VAL A 25 -0.34 10.33 20.57
C VAL A 25 -1.36 10.84 19.54
N THR A 26 -1.69 10.02 18.54
CA THR A 26 -2.84 10.31 17.68
C THR A 26 -4.09 10.57 18.52
N PRO A 27 -4.89 11.58 18.16
CA PRO A 27 -6.10 11.90 18.92
C PRO A 27 -7.03 10.67 18.99
N ALA A 28 -7.93 10.68 19.96
CA ALA A 28 -8.98 9.66 20.03
C ALA A 28 -10.21 10.04 19.18
N ILE A 29 -10.28 11.28 18.69
CA ILE A 29 -11.42 11.83 17.94
C ILE A 29 -10.89 12.58 16.73
N ALA A 30 -11.55 12.41 15.58
CA ALA A 30 -11.07 12.88 14.30
C ALA A 30 -11.13 14.40 14.15
N SER A 31 -12.05 15.03 14.89
CA SER A 31 -12.19 16.49 14.96
C SER A 31 -11.17 17.15 15.88
N ASP A 32 -10.40 16.38 16.66
CA ASP A 32 -9.34 16.95 17.49
C ASP A 32 -8.17 17.34 16.57
N ALA A 33 -8.09 18.62 16.23
CA ALA A 33 -6.90 19.21 15.59
C ALA A 33 -5.65 19.10 16.50
N GLY A 34 -5.84 18.77 17.77
CA GLY A 34 -4.78 18.62 18.77
C GLY A 34 -4.01 17.32 18.61
N GLY A 35 -2.73 17.45 18.30
CA GLY A 35 -1.79 16.34 18.21
C GLY A 35 -0.52 16.86 17.58
N THR A 36 0.28 17.61 18.35
CA THR A 36 1.60 18.01 17.87
C THR A 36 2.34 16.75 17.49
N ILE A 37 3.18 16.85 16.48
CA ILE A 37 4.02 15.72 16.22
C ILE A 37 5.10 15.69 17.31
N GLY A 38 5.61 14.52 17.65
CA GLY A 38 6.65 14.44 18.64
C GLY A 38 7.82 15.30 18.20
N ASP A 39 8.23 16.24 19.06
CA ASP A 39 9.27 17.22 18.76
C ASP A 39 10.40 17.05 19.77
N ALA A 40 11.64 17.17 19.29
CA ALA A 40 12.81 17.27 20.12
C ALA A 40 13.37 18.69 20.02
N SER A 41 13.61 19.32 21.16
CA SER A 41 14.28 20.61 21.25
C SER A 41 15.54 20.49 22.07
N LEU A 42 16.65 21.03 21.57
CA LEU A 42 17.94 21.03 22.26
C LEU A 42 18.53 22.42 22.27
N THR A 43 18.91 22.92 23.44
CA THR A 43 19.78 24.09 23.53
C THR A 43 21.23 23.62 23.56
N VAL A 44 22.01 24.04 22.57
CA VAL A 44 23.42 23.65 22.39
C VAL A 44 24.31 24.88 22.43
N ARG A 45 25.56 24.70 22.85
CA ARG A 45 26.59 25.74 22.68
C ARG A 45 26.85 25.94 21.19
N ARG A 46 26.77 27.18 20.72
CA ARG A 46 27.00 27.50 19.31
C ARG A 46 28.49 27.32 18.95
N THR A 47 28.73 26.71 17.81
CA THR A 47 30.03 26.62 17.12
C THR A 47 29.91 27.28 15.74
N GLY A 48 31.02 27.43 15.03
CA GLY A 48 31.00 27.98 13.66
C GLY A 48 30.15 27.19 12.67
N ASP A 49 29.84 25.92 12.98
CA ASP A 49 29.13 25.02 12.07
C ASP A 49 27.70 24.68 12.54
N THR A 50 27.23 25.27 13.64
CA THR A 50 25.92 24.91 14.22
C THR A 50 24.75 25.16 13.26
N ASP A 51 24.88 26.17 12.41
CA ASP A 51 23.85 26.53 11.42
C ASP A 51 23.78 25.52 10.26
N LEU A 52 24.83 24.70 10.07
CA LEU A 52 24.85 23.62 9.08
C LEU A 52 24.14 22.35 9.56
N ALA A 53 23.61 22.36 10.80
CA ALA A 53 22.93 21.20 11.38
C ALA A 53 21.50 20.99 10.84
N GLY A 54 20.95 21.93 10.07
CA GLY A 54 19.64 21.76 9.42
C GLY A 54 19.62 20.55 8.48
N GLY A 55 18.60 19.70 8.62
CA GLY A 55 18.45 18.42 7.90
C GLY A 55 19.26 17.27 8.49
N ASN A 56 20.06 17.49 9.54
CA ASN A 56 20.80 16.39 10.16
C ASN A 56 19.88 15.47 10.96
N ALA A 57 20.18 14.18 10.91
CA ALA A 57 19.56 13.20 11.80
C ALA A 57 20.17 13.33 13.20
N LEU A 58 19.32 13.57 14.19
CA LEU A 58 19.66 13.70 15.59
C LEU A 58 19.26 12.42 16.34
N THR A 59 20.21 11.84 17.07
CA THR A 59 20.00 10.66 17.91
C THR A 59 20.22 11.03 19.37
N ILE A 60 19.18 10.94 20.19
CA ILE A 60 19.26 11.18 21.65
C ILE A 60 19.24 9.83 22.35
N THR A 61 20.31 9.51 23.07
CA THR A 61 20.42 8.29 23.87
C THR A 61 20.37 8.61 25.35
N HIS A 62 19.38 8.06 26.03
CA HIS A 62 19.21 8.12 27.48
C HIS A 62 19.39 6.73 28.08
N PRO A 63 20.17 6.55 29.16
CA PRO A 63 20.48 5.23 29.73
C PRO A 63 19.24 4.44 30.18
N THR A 64 18.17 5.13 30.57
CA THR A 64 16.92 4.49 31.01
C THR A 64 15.82 4.48 29.96
N LEU A 65 15.79 5.45 29.04
CA LEU A 65 14.68 5.56 28.08
C LEU A 65 15.00 4.92 26.73
N GLY A 66 16.26 4.55 26.51
CA GLY A 66 16.74 4.10 25.22
C GLY A 66 17.06 5.26 24.29
N VAL A 67 16.77 5.06 23.00
CA VAL A 67 17.20 5.94 21.92
C VAL A 67 16.00 6.58 21.24
N THR A 68 15.96 7.88 21.06
CA THR A 68 15.01 8.53 20.16
C THR A 68 15.74 9.18 18.99
N ARG A 69 15.10 9.22 17.82
CA ARG A 69 15.63 9.80 16.60
C ARG A 69 14.74 10.94 16.17
N ALA A 70 15.35 12.03 15.72
CA ALA A 70 14.67 13.19 15.16
C ALA A 70 15.48 13.75 13.99
N GLU A 71 14.92 14.68 13.24
CA GLU A 71 15.61 15.40 12.16
C GLU A 71 15.51 16.90 12.40
N VAL A 72 16.63 17.60 12.42
CA VAL A 72 16.67 19.05 12.72
C VAL A 72 16.00 19.81 11.56
N HIS A 73 14.88 20.47 11.82
CA HIS A 73 14.18 21.29 10.81
C HIS A 73 14.43 22.78 11.00
N THR A 74 14.81 23.22 12.20
CA THR A 74 15.09 24.63 12.47
C THR A 74 16.23 24.79 13.47
N VAL A 75 17.13 25.73 13.17
CA VAL A 75 18.18 26.19 14.08
C VAL A 75 17.88 27.66 14.37
N THR A 76 17.68 28.01 15.64
CA THR A 76 17.37 29.38 16.05
C THR A 76 18.38 29.88 17.07
N ASP A 77 18.80 31.13 16.92
CA ASP A 77 19.71 31.79 17.85
C ASP A 77 18.99 32.02 19.18
N ALA A 78 19.45 31.34 20.24
CA ALA A 78 18.97 31.59 21.60
C ALA A 78 19.77 32.73 22.25
N SER A 79 21.06 32.84 21.93
CA SER A 79 21.97 33.92 22.29
C SER A 79 23.23 33.87 21.40
N PRO A 80 24.15 34.86 21.46
CA PRO A 80 25.41 34.78 20.70
C PRO A 80 26.25 33.52 20.96
N ALA A 81 26.08 32.87 22.12
CA ALA A 81 26.82 31.67 22.50
C ALA A 81 25.98 30.37 22.44
N GLN A 82 24.68 30.45 22.12
CA GLN A 82 23.77 29.31 22.17
C GLN A 82 22.81 29.29 20.99
N ALA A 83 22.51 28.10 20.50
CA ALA A 83 21.46 27.86 19.52
C ALA A 83 20.44 26.86 20.09
N THR A 84 19.20 26.98 19.65
CA THR A 84 18.15 26.00 19.86
C THR A 84 17.94 25.22 18.56
N LEU A 85 18.15 23.91 18.61
CA LEU A 85 17.83 22.99 17.53
C LEU A 85 16.41 22.48 17.77
N MET A 86 15.51 22.70 16.81
CA MET A 86 14.18 22.07 16.76
C MET A 86 14.23 20.93 15.76
N ALA A 87 13.84 19.75 16.20
CA ALA A 87 13.92 18.54 15.42
C ALA A 87 12.62 17.74 15.48
N ASP A 88 12.20 17.24 14.33
CA ASP A 88 10.98 16.48 14.15
C ASP A 88 11.22 15.00 14.42
N SER A 89 10.35 14.35 15.19
CA SER A 89 10.32 12.88 15.24
C SER A 89 10.05 12.29 13.84
N PRO A 90 10.18 10.97 13.63
CA PRO A 90 9.85 10.35 12.34
C PRO A 90 8.41 10.60 11.88
N LEU A 91 7.48 10.84 12.82
CA LEU A 91 6.12 11.26 12.50
C LEU A 91 6.07 12.69 11.92
N GLY A 92 7.04 13.55 12.29
CA GLY A 92 7.04 14.99 11.97
C GLY A 92 7.22 15.25 10.48
N ARG A 93 7.86 14.29 9.81
CA ARG A 93 7.98 14.24 8.35
C ARG A 93 6.63 14.15 7.62
N PHE A 94 5.52 13.85 8.32
CA PHE A 94 4.18 13.87 7.72
C PHE A 94 3.56 15.27 7.61
N LEU A 95 4.23 16.32 8.14
CA LEU A 95 3.75 17.72 8.10
C LEU A 95 4.12 18.47 6.82
N SER A 96 4.88 17.88 5.90
CA SER A 96 5.35 18.59 4.71
C SER A 96 4.24 18.72 3.64
N GLY A 97 3.51 19.83 3.67
CA GLY A 97 2.69 20.32 2.55
C GLY A 97 1.42 19.54 2.23
N ARG A 98 0.52 20.19 1.49
CA ARG A 98 -0.73 19.57 1.01
C ARG A 98 -0.39 18.45 0.04
N MET A 99 -0.88 17.25 0.33
CA MET A 99 -0.82 16.14 -0.61
C MET A 99 -2.21 15.54 -0.73
N ILE A 100 -2.67 15.41 -1.97
CA ILE A 100 -3.94 14.75 -2.26
C ILE A 100 -3.69 13.25 -2.10
N VAL A 101 -4.24 12.66 -1.05
CA VAL A 101 -4.17 11.22 -0.85
C VAL A 101 -5.39 10.60 -1.54
N PRO A 102 -5.21 9.80 -2.60
CA PRO A 102 -6.35 9.17 -3.25
C PRO A 102 -7.04 8.21 -2.26
N GLY A 103 -8.36 8.04 -2.35
CA GLY A 103 -9.12 7.19 -1.41
C GLY A 103 -8.66 5.73 -1.44
N ILE A 104 -8.28 5.14 -0.29
CA ILE A 104 -7.67 3.80 -0.21
C ILE A 104 -8.76 2.72 -0.13
N GLU A 105 -8.71 1.73 -1.04
CA GLU A 105 -9.69 0.64 -1.13
C GLU A 105 -9.74 -0.26 0.10
N SER A 106 -8.58 -0.55 0.71
CA SER A 106 -8.47 -1.56 1.79
C SER A 106 -8.88 -1.06 3.17
N GLY A 107 -9.18 0.24 3.35
CA GLY A 107 -9.71 0.77 4.61
C GLY A 107 -8.84 0.60 5.87
N THR A 108 -7.64 0.01 5.76
CA THR A 108 -6.82 -0.39 6.91
C THR A 108 -5.87 0.71 7.37
N PRO A 109 -5.59 0.81 8.68
CA PRO A 109 -4.55 1.71 9.21
C PRO A 109 -3.16 1.44 8.65
N ALA A 110 -2.82 0.17 8.41
CA ALA A 110 -1.53 -0.22 7.84
C ALA A 110 -1.36 0.30 6.41
N ALA A 111 -2.40 0.25 5.58
CA ALA A 111 -2.36 0.81 4.22
C ALA A 111 -2.25 2.34 4.26
N ALA A 112 -2.96 3.01 5.16
CA ALA A 112 -2.85 4.46 5.34
C ALA A 112 -1.45 4.88 5.80
N LEU A 113 -0.86 4.14 6.75
CA LEU A 113 0.51 4.38 7.20
C LEU A 113 1.53 4.09 6.09
N ASP A 114 1.35 3.04 5.29
CA ASP A 114 2.25 2.73 4.18
C ASP A 114 2.24 3.85 3.12
N VAL A 115 1.04 4.30 2.72
CA VAL A 115 0.87 5.48 1.85
C VAL A 115 1.60 6.68 2.44
N ALA A 116 1.44 6.93 3.74
CA ALA A 116 2.08 8.05 4.39
C ALA A 116 3.61 7.96 4.44
N MET A 117 4.16 6.81 4.81
CA MET A 117 5.59 6.57 4.84
C MET A 117 6.23 6.72 3.47
N GLN A 118 5.49 6.42 2.41
CA GLN A 118 5.94 6.57 1.04
C GLN A 118 5.92 8.02 0.61
N ALA A 119 4.78 8.67 0.72
CA ALA A 119 4.64 10.08 0.42
C ALA A 119 5.64 10.98 1.16
N SER A 120 5.96 10.67 2.42
CA SER A 120 6.85 11.49 3.25
C SER A 120 8.33 11.31 3.00
N GLY A 121 8.73 10.53 1.99
CA GLY A 121 10.14 10.31 1.75
C GLY A 121 10.75 9.14 2.54
N THR A 122 10.00 8.55 3.48
CA THR A 122 10.54 7.65 4.51
C THR A 122 10.76 6.22 4.01
N ARG A 123 9.97 5.77 3.02
CA ARG A 123 10.15 4.50 2.30
C ARG A 123 10.61 4.72 0.86
N ARG A 124 11.81 5.26 0.67
CA ARG A 124 12.35 5.52 -0.68
C ARG A 124 12.71 4.20 -1.34
N GLN A 125 12.07 3.88 -2.47
CA GLN A 125 12.56 2.85 -3.37
C GLN A 125 13.31 3.55 -4.50
N ILE A 126 14.60 3.28 -4.61
CA ILE A 126 15.40 3.77 -5.73
C ILE A 126 15.14 2.83 -6.89
N GLY A 127 14.52 3.35 -7.96
CA GLY A 127 14.34 2.60 -9.18
C GLY A 127 15.66 2.15 -9.81
N PRO A 128 15.61 1.24 -10.81
CA PRO A 128 16.81 0.70 -11.45
C PRO A 128 17.67 1.75 -12.19
N ASN A 129 17.16 2.97 -12.40
CA ASN A 129 17.89 4.12 -12.92
C ASN A 129 18.00 5.18 -11.82
N ALA A 130 19.17 5.82 -11.68
CA ALA A 130 19.44 6.87 -10.69
C ALA A 130 18.57 8.15 -10.83
N LYS A 131 17.64 8.18 -11.80
CA LYS A 131 16.71 9.27 -12.06
C LYS A 131 15.24 8.89 -11.91
N ASP A 132 14.94 7.59 -11.69
CA ASP A 132 13.58 7.09 -11.54
C ASP A 132 13.32 6.86 -10.04
N ASP A 133 13.12 7.96 -9.31
CA ASP A 133 12.63 7.90 -7.93
C ASP A 133 11.13 7.58 -7.98
N TYR A 134 10.72 6.41 -7.47
CA TYR A 134 9.31 6.06 -7.32
C TYR A 134 9.03 5.50 -5.93
N TRP A 135 7.79 5.71 -5.49
CA TRP A 135 7.31 5.28 -4.18
C TRP A 135 6.24 4.21 -4.39
N SER A 136 6.57 2.93 -4.22
CA SER A 136 5.63 1.82 -4.42
C SER A 136 5.04 1.32 -3.12
N LEU A 137 3.72 1.19 -3.09
CA LEU A 137 2.96 0.48 -2.06
C LEU A 137 3.50 -0.93 -1.90
N ALA A 138 3.82 -1.33 -0.67
CA ALA A 138 4.26 -2.70 -0.42
C ALA A 138 3.05 -3.62 -0.66
N GLY A 139 2.95 -4.18 -1.86
CA GLY A 139 1.82 -5.03 -2.27
C GLY A 139 0.78 -4.39 -3.19
N HIS A 140 1.01 -3.21 -3.76
CA HIS A 140 0.15 -2.69 -4.84
C HIS A 140 0.95 -2.33 -6.10
N SER A 141 0.28 -2.37 -7.25
CA SER A 141 0.82 -2.11 -8.60
C SER A 141 0.97 -0.63 -8.95
N VAL A 142 0.77 0.27 -7.99
CA VAL A 142 0.73 1.72 -8.23
C VAL A 142 1.71 2.41 -7.31
N GLY A 143 2.57 3.26 -7.89
CA GLY A 143 3.48 4.13 -7.15
C GLY A 143 3.29 5.60 -7.47
N PHE A 144 3.93 6.46 -6.69
CA PHE A 144 3.87 7.92 -6.82
C PHE A 144 5.24 8.49 -7.17
N THR A 145 5.28 9.65 -7.83
CA THR A 145 6.49 10.47 -7.98
C THR A 145 6.72 11.32 -6.72
N ALA A 146 7.90 11.94 -6.60
CA ALA A 146 8.18 12.92 -5.55
C ALA A 146 7.26 14.16 -5.59
N THR A 147 6.54 14.38 -6.71
CA THR A 147 5.54 15.45 -6.88
C THR A 147 4.11 15.01 -6.57
N GLY A 148 3.89 13.73 -6.21
CA GLY A 148 2.57 13.16 -5.95
C GLY A 148 1.84 12.64 -7.19
N ASP A 149 2.47 12.67 -8.37
CA ASP A 149 1.89 12.13 -9.61
C ASP A 149 1.88 10.60 -9.56
N ILE A 150 0.79 10.00 -10.05
CA ILE A 150 0.65 8.55 -10.14
C ILE A 150 1.48 8.03 -11.32
N ILE A 151 2.38 7.08 -11.07
CA ILE A 151 3.16 6.41 -12.13
C ILE A 151 2.39 5.18 -12.60
N HIS A 152 1.99 5.17 -13.87
CA HIS A 152 1.35 4.03 -14.52
C HIS A 152 2.33 3.23 -15.39
N PRO A 153 2.22 1.89 -15.45
CA PRO A 153 2.83 1.10 -16.50
C PRO A 153 2.11 1.36 -17.83
N ALA A 154 2.86 1.77 -18.86
CA ALA A 154 2.37 1.70 -20.23
C ALA A 154 2.53 0.26 -20.72
N SER A 155 1.53 -0.61 -20.53
CA SER A 155 1.49 -1.92 -21.19
C SER A 155 0.10 -2.20 -21.75
N THR A 156 0.07 -2.58 -23.03
CA THR A 156 -1.12 -2.66 -23.87
C THR A 156 -1.75 -4.05 -23.96
N ASP A 157 -1.24 -5.09 -23.30
CA ASP A 157 -1.76 -6.46 -23.49
C ASP A 157 -1.64 -7.30 -22.22
N LEU A 158 -2.78 -7.51 -21.55
CA LEU A 158 -3.01 -8.58 -20.57
C LEU A 158 -4.24 -9.35 -21.05
N VAL A 159 -4.10 -10.67 -21.27
CA VAL A 159 -5.19 -11.58 -21.66
C VAL A 159 -5.46 -12.53 -20.49
N LEU A 160 -6.60 -12.37 -19.82
CA LEU A 160 -7.08 -13.30 -18.80
C LEU A 160 -7.78 -14.51 -19.47
N GLN A 161 -7.45 -15.74 -19.07
CA GLN A 161 -8.23 -16.93 -19.46
C GLN A 161 -9.09 -17.43 -18.29
N ASN A 162 -10.39 -17.59 -18.56
CA ASN A 162 -11.38 -18.31 -17.73
C ASN A 162 -11.70 -17.76 -16.33
N ASN A 163 -11.90 -16.43 -16.19
CA ASN A 163 -12.67 -15.83 -15.08
C ASN A 163 -12.30 -16.18 -13.64
N GLN A 164 -11.12 -16.78 -13.37
CA GLN A 164 -10.60 -16.98 -12.02
C GLN A 164 -9.08 -16.83 -12.03
N ILE A 165 -8.54 -15.97 -11.15
CA ILE A 165 -7.22 -16.24 -10.59
C ILE A 165 -7.43 -17.45 -9.67
N LEU A 166 -7.28 -18.67 -10.19
CA LEU A 166 -7.33 -19.87 -9.37
C LEU A 166 -6.06 -19.95 -8.52
N VAL A 167 -5.96 -19.13 -7.46
CA VAL A 167 -5.08 -19.41 -6.33
C VAL A 167 -5.89 -20.22 -5.34
N THR A 168 -5.91 -21.54 -5.50
CA THR A 168 -6.23 -22.41 -4.37
C THR A 168 -5.08 -22.27 -3.37
N ALA A 169 -5.18 -21.28 -2.48
CA ALA A 169 -4.28 -21.15 -1.35
C ALA A 169 -4.60 -22.30 -0.39
N THR A 170 -3.58 -23.01 0.04
CA THR A 170 -3.69 -23.89 1.20
C THR A 170 -4.10 -23.01 2.40
N PRO A 171 -4.97 -23.46 3.33
CA PRO A 171 -5.29 -22.66 4.52
C PRO A 171 -4.01 -22.17 5.21
N GLY A 172 -3.80 -20.85 5.23
CA GLY A 172 -2.62 -20.20 5.83
C GLY A 172 -1.61 -19.54 4.87
N GLU A 173 -1.78 -19.63 3.54
CA GLU A 173 -0.93 -18.94 2.57
C GLU A 173 -1.56 -17.61 2.07
N LYS A 174 -0.72 -16.58 1.83
CA LYS A 174 -1.14 -15.30 1.22
C LYS A 174 -0.53 -15.16 -0.18
N ALA A 175 -1.26 -14.61 -1.15
CA ALA A 175 -0.73 -14.29 -2.48
C ALA A 175 -0.59 -12.76 -2.64
N LEU A 176 0.52 -12.31 -3.22
CA LEU A 176 0.84 -10.90 -3.48
C LEU A 176 1.10 -10.71 -4.96
N TYR A 177 0.54 -9.66 -5.54
CA TYR A 177 0.85 -9.22 -6.89
C TYR A 177 1.96 -8.16 -6.85
N GLN A 178 3.01 -8.33 -7.64
CA GLN A 178 4.09 -7.35 -7.78
C GLN A 178 4.41 -7.14 -9.25
N GLU A 179 4.42 -5.88 -9.68
CA GLU A 179 4.80 -5.49 -11.03
C GLU A 179 6.22 -4.95 -11.03
N ILE A 180 7.06 -5.45 -11.92
CA ILE A 180 8.45 -5.01 -12.10
C ILE A 180 8.58 -4.60 -13.56
N THR A 181 8.50 -3.30 -13.85
CA THR A 181 8.79 -2.64 -15.14
C THR A 181 8.55 -3.53 -16.38
N GLY A 182 7.30 -3.65 -16.82
CA GLY A 182 6.92 -4.40 -18.04
C GLY A 182 6.74 -5.91 -17.85
N PHE A 183 6.77 -6.42 -16.62
CA PHE A 183 6.46 -7.81 -16.27
C PHE A 183 5.61 -7.86 -14.99
N CYS A 184 4.64 -8.77 -14.93
CA CYS A 184 3.91 -9.05 -13.69
C CYS A 184 4.35 -10.37 -13.07
N ALA A 185 4.40 -10.41 -11.73
CA ALA A 185 4.68 -11.60 -10.93
C ALA A 185 3.71 -11.70 -9.73
N ILE A 186 3.27 -12.91 -9.42
CA ILE A 186 2.41 -13.28 -8.28
C ILE A 186 3.27 -14.12 -7.34
N SER A 187 3.52 -13.63 -6.14
CA SER A 187 4.28 -14.31 -5.10
C SER A 187 3.32 -14.95 -4.08
N ARG A 188 3.50 -16.23 -3.74
CA ARG A 188 2.83 -16.91 -2.61
C ARG A 188 3.73 -16.88 -1.39
N PHE A 189 3.19 -16.58 -0.21
CA PHE A 189 3.93 -16.42 1.04
C PHE A 189 3.59 -17.52 2.03
N SER A 190 4.62 -18.02 2.71
CA SER A 190 4.48 -18.85 3.90
C SER A 190 3.92 -18.06 5.08
N THR A 191 3.49 -18.76 6.14
CA THR A 191 3.09 -18.16 7.43
C THR A 191 4.20 -17.32 8.08
N ALA A 192 5.46 -17.54 7.70
CA ALA A 192 6.62 -16.73 8.13
C ALA A 192 6.84 -15.45 7.30
N GLY A 193 5.93 -15.11 6.38
CA GLY A 193 6.00 -13.87 5.59
C GLY A 193 7.03 -13.88 4.46
N LEU A 194 7.53 -15.05 4.07
CA LEU A 194 8.53 -15.22 3.01
C LEU A 194 7.93 -15.93 1.78
N PRO A 195 8.26 -15.50 0.54
CA PRO A 195 7.65 -16.07 -0.64
C PRO A 195 8.20 -17.47 -0.97
N THR A 196 7.30 -18.43 -1.17
CA THR A 196 7.53 -19.85 -1.45
C THR A 196 7.34 -20.20 -2.92
N THR A 197 6.55 -19.41 -3.65
CA THR A 197 6.34 -19.58 -5.10
C THR A 197 6.21 -18.21 -5.76
N VAL A 198 6.82 -18.00 -6.92
CA VAL A 198 6.62 -16.77 -7.74
C VAL A 198 6.17 -17.19 -9.14
N LEU A 199 5.01 -16.72 -9.57
CA LEU A 199 4.42 -16.96 -10.89
C LEU A 199 4.52 -15.66 -11.71
N GLY A 200 5.20 -15.60 -12.85
CA GLY A 200 5.16 -14.41 -13.71
C GLY A 200 4.61 -14.66 -15.10
N ASP A 201 4.15 -13.59 -15.76
CA ASP A 201 3.54 -13.58 -17.10
C ASP A 201 4.59 -13.40 -18.21
N THR A 202 4.13 -13.03 -19.40
CA THR A 202 4.76 -13.29 -20.68
C THR A 202 6.11 -12.60 -20.83
N ILE A 203 7.18 -13.40 -20.82
CA ILE A 203 8.52 -12.89 -21.13
C ILE A 203 8.76 -13.00 -22.64
N GLN A 204 8.88 -11.85 -23.32
CA GLN A 204 9.39 -11.82 -24.69
C GLN A 204 10.93 -11.89 -24.65
N LEU A 205 11.47 -13.10 -24.80
CA LEU A 205 12.92 -13.29 -24.89
C LEU A 205 13.42 -12.79 -26.26
N ARG A 206 14.16 -11.68 -26.29
CA ARG A 206 14.93 -11.21 -27.47
C ARG A 206 16.42 -11.36 -27.19
N GLU A 207 17.15 -12.01 -28.11
CA GLU A 207 18.61 -12.22 -28.21
C GLU A 207 19.38 -12.59 -26.91
N ARG A 208 19.18 -11.90 -25.77
CA ARG A 208 19.72 -12.20 -24.44
C ARG A 208 18.77 -11.75 -23.31
N THR A 209 18.44 -12.63 -22.37
CA THR A 209 17.62 -12.29 -21.19
C THR A 209 18.25 -12.82 -19.91
N TYR A 210 18.22 -11.99 -18.87
CA TYR A 210 18.78 -12.30 -17.57
C TYR A 210 17.70 -12.34 -16.48
N VAL A 211 17.70 -13.42 -15.69
CA VAL A 211 16.86 -13.57 -14.49
C VAL A 211 17.78 -13.73 -13.29
N LYS A 212 17.66 -12.86 -12.29
CA LYS A 212 18.42 -12.92 -11.03
C LYS A 212 17.47 -13.03 -9.86
N PHE A 213 17.78 -13.89 -8.89
CA PHE A 213 17.08 -13.89 -7.61
C PHE A 213 18.03 -14.24 -6.46
N THR A 214 17.65 -13.82 -5.26
CA THR A 214 18.45 -13.99 -4.04
C THR A 214 17.71 -14.88 -3.06
N VAL A 215 18.36 -15.94 -2.57
CA VAL A 215 17.80 -16.87 -1.59
C VAL A 215 18.37 -16.58 -0.20
N ALA A 216 17.51 -16.49 0.81
CA ALA A 216 17.94 -16.30 2.19
C ALA A 216 18.69 -17.54 2.71
N PRO A 217 19.70 -17.37 3.58
CA PRO A 217 20.31 -18.51 4.26
C PRO A 217 19.29 -19.18 5.18
N THR A 218 19.24 -20.51 5.16
CA THR A 218 18.42 -21.31 6.07
C THR A 218 19.18 -21.55 7.37
N THR A 219 18.50 -21.35 8.50
CA THR A 219 19.04 -21.63 9.84
C THR A 219 18.69 -23.03 10.36
N ALA A 220 17.80 -23.76 9.68
CA ALA A 220 17.40 -25.12 10.05
C ALA A 220 18.23 -26.18 9.32
N ALA A 221 18.44 -27.35 9.97
CA ALA A 221 19.20 -28.47 9.42
C ALA A 221 18.81 -28.79 7.97
N LEU A 222 19.82 -28.82 7.11
CA LEU A 222 19.75 -28.71 5.65
C LEU A 222 19.06 -29.91 4.99
N THR A 223 17.73 -29.86 4.84
CA THR A 223 17.03 -30.63 3.82
C THR A 223 17.43 -30.11 2.44
N THR A 224 17.61 -31.01 1.46
CA THR A 224 17.85 -30.65 0.05
C THR A 224 16.85 -29.59 -0.39
N THR A 225 17.32 -28.35 -0.52
CA THR A 225 16.50 -27.26 -1.05
C THR A 225 16.71 -27.29 -2.54
N THR A 226 15.69 -27.72 -3.30
CA THR A 226 15.67 -27.59 -4.76
C THR A 226 14.87 -26.35 -5.11
N PHE A 227 15.55 -25.40 -5.72
CA PHE A 227 14.89 -24.32 -6.45
C PHE A 227 14.54 -24.81 -7.85
N GLN A 228 13.41 -24.38 -8.42
CA GLN A 228 13.02 -24.73 -9.79
C GLN A 228 12.42 -23.50 -10.45
N VAL A 229 13.03 -23.01 -11.54
CA VAL A 229 12.32 -22.19 -12.53
C VAL A 229 11.76 -23.14 -13.57
N ASP A 230 10.46 -23.13 -13.80
CA ASP A 230 9.87 -23.70 -15.00
C ASP A 230 9.32 -22.58 -15.86
N PHE A 231 9.73 -22.56 -17.12
CA PHE A 231 9.04 -21.79 -18.14
C PHE A 231 7.95 -22.72 -18.72
N GLY A 232 6.68 -22.30 -18.63
CA GLY A 232 5.54 -23.08 -19.11
C GLY A 232 5.58 -23.34 -20.62
N PRO A 233 4.58 -24.06 -21.18
CA PRO A 233 4.54 -24.33 -22.61
C PRO A 233 4.63 -23.03 -23.40
N SER A 234 5.77 -22.85 -24.06
CA SER A 234 6.12 -21.63 -24.79
C SER A 234 5.86 -21.83 -26.27
N PHE A 235 5.31 -20.82 -26.94
CA PHE A 235 5.07 -20.87 -28.39
C PHE A 235 6.35 -20.51 -29.14
N ARG A 236 6.69 -21.31 -30.15
CA ARG A 236 7.68 -20.92 -31.16
C ARG A 236 6.96 -20.22 -32.29
N GLN A 237 7.37 -18.98 -32.60
CA GLN A 237 6.97 -18.33 -33.84
C GLN A 237 8.12 -18.45 -34.85
N PHE A 238 7.88 -19.19 -35.94
CA PHE A 238 8.76 -19.23 -37.11
C PHE A 238 8.05 -18.45 -38.24
N GLY A 239 8.37 -17.18 -38.42
CA GLY A 239 7.67 -16.32 -39.39
C GLY A 239 6.16 -16.21 -39.07
N ASN A 240 5.29 -16.44 -40.08
CA ASN A 240 3.83 -16.39 -39.90
C ASN A 240 3.21 -17.68 -39.38
N SER A 241 4.00 -18.73 -39.12
CA SER A 241 3.47 -20.02 -38.63
C SER A 241 3.74 -20.21 -37.13
N ARG A 242 2.68 -20.57 -36.39
CA ARG A 242 2.72 -20.96 -34.98
C ARG A 242 3.03 -22.45 -34.89
N VAL A 243 4.12 -22.83 -34.23
CA VAL A 243 4.42 -24.24 -33.94
C VAL A 243 4.28 -24.47 -32.42
N ALA A 244 3.38 -25.37 -32.05
CA ALA A 244 3.30 -25.99 -30.72
C ALA A 244 4.38 -27.11 -30.66
N ASN A 245 5.08 -27.48 -29.59
CA ASN A 245 4.84 -27.46 -28.15
C ASN A 245 6.17 -27.53 -27.36
N GLY A 246 6.15 -27.17 -26.08
CA GLY A 246 7.05 -27.71 -25.04
C GLY A 246 8.54 -27.35 -25.09
N CYS A 247 8.90 -26.12 -24.71
CA CYS A 247 10.23 -25.83 -24.16
C CYS A 247 10.09 -25.70 -22.64
N MET A 248 10.76 -26.56 -21.88
CA MET A 248 10.88 -26.45 -20.43
C MET A 248 12.34 -26.20 -20.09
N ILE A 249 12.61 -25.04 -19.51
CA ILE A 249 13.91 -24.75 -18.90
C ILE A 249 13.73 -25.00 -17.41
N ARG A 250 14.61 -25.83 -16.83
CA ARG A 250 14.68 -26.12 -15.41
C ARG A 250 16.06 -25.80 -14.86
N VAL A 251 16.12 -24.99 -13.81
CA VAL A 251 17.36 -24.75 -13.07
C VAL A 251 17.15 -25.16 -11.63
N SER A 252 18.03 -26.03 -11.14
CA SER A 252 17.97 -26.59 -9.81
C SER A 252 19.29 -26.41 -9.09
N TYR A 253 19.26 -25.63 -8.02
CA TYR A 253 20.37 -25.58 -7.05
C TYR A 253 20.03 -26.53 -5.92
N ASN A 254 20.90 -27.50 -5.65
CA ASN A 254 20.77 -28.46 -4.56
C ASN A 254 21.84 -28.16 -3.50
N GLN A 255 21.40 -27.75 -2.32
CA GLN A 255 22.27 -27.56 -1.16
C GLN A 255 22.20 -28.80 -0.27
N ASN A 256 23.32 -29.51 -0.10
CA ASN A 256 23.43 -30.65 0.82
C ASN A 256 24.66 -30.53 1.72
N ASN A 257 24.79 -31.38 2.74
CA ASN A 257 25.88 -31.32 3.74
C ASN A 257 27.31 -31.44 3.16
N SER A 258 27.46 -31.76 1.87
CA SER A 258 28.76 -31.95 1.20
C SER A 258 29.09 -30.90 0.14
N GLY A 259 28.18 -29.93 -0.12
CA GLY A 259 28.41 -28.82 -1.04
C GLY A 259 27.12 -28.32 -1.70
N GLY A 260 27.22 -27.15 -2.32
CA GLY A 260 26.21 -26.68 -3.27
C GLY A 260 26.45 -27.26 -4.66
N GLN A 261 25.40 -27.75 -5.33
CA GLN A 261 25.46 -28.22 -6.70
C GLN A 261 24.42 -27.50 -7.56
N LEU A 262 24.85 -26.89 -8.66
CA LEU A 262 23.96 -26.23 -9.61
C LEU A 262 23.73 -27.15 -10.83
N THR A 263 22.47 -27.47 -11.08
CA THR A 263 22.02 -28.28 -12.21
C THR A 263 21.15 -27.43 -13.12
N THR A 264 21.44 -27.45 -14.41
CA THR A 264 20.70 -26.71 -15.43
C THR A 264 20.25 -27.70 -16.50
N THR A 265 18.95 -27.79 -16.72
CA THR A 265 18.32 -28.70 -17.68
C THR A 265 17.49 -27.90 -18.68
N ILE A 266 17.68 -28.16 -19.97
CA ILE A 266 16.83 -27.66 -21.04
C ILE A 266 16.14 -28.86 -21.68
N VAL A 267 14.82 -28.85 -21.70
CA VAL A 267 14.01 -29.81 -22.46
C VAL A 267 13.33 -29.07 -23.60
N MET A 268 13.56 -29.51 -24.82
CA MET A 268 12.92 -28.97 -26.02
C MET A 268 12.26 -30.07 -26.80
N GLN A 269 11.02 -29.90 -27.23
CA GLN A 269 10.47 -30.78 -28.26
C GLN A 269 10.96 -30.32 -29.65
N ASP A 270 11.31 -31.28 -30.50
CA ASP A 270 11.57 -31.02 -31.92
C ASP A 270 10.25 -30.88 -32.71
N ALA A 271 10.35 -30.66 -34.02
CA ALA A 271 9.18 -30.49 -34.89
C ALA A 271 8.30 -31.77 -34.98
N ALA A 272 8.82 -32.93 -34.57
CA ALA A 272 8.10 -34.20 -34.50
C ALA A 272 7.50 -34.46 -33.10
N GLY A 273 7.65 -33.52 -32.16
CA GLY A 273 7.18 -33.64 -30.78
C GLY A 273 8.08 -34.48 -29.86
N VAL A 274 9.27 -34.89 -30.31
CA VAL A 274 10.20 -35.69 -29.51
C VAL A 274 10.99 -34.78 -28.58
N ALA A 275 10.96 -35.08 -27.28
CA ALA A 275 11.68 -34.30 -26.27
C ALA A 275 13.20 -34.54 -26.33
N GLN A 276 13.95 -33.48 -26.56
CA GLN A 276 15.40 -33.40 -26.52
C GLN A 276 15.82 -32.75 -25.19
N THR A 277 16.64 -33.44 -24.40
CA THR A 277 17.07 -32.95 -23.08
C THR A 277 18.57 -32.70 -23.06
N ALA A 278 18.97 -31.48 -22.70
CA ALA A 278 20.36 -31.11 -22.42
C ALA A 278 20.50 -30.76 -20.94
N THR A 279 21.33 -31.49 -20.20
CA THR A 279 21.58 -31.27 -18.77
C THR A 279 23.04 -30.95 -18.55
N SER A 280 23.32 -29.94 -17.72
CA SER A 280 24.67 -29.60 -17.27
C SER A 280 24.66 -29.41 -15.77
N THR A 281 25.63 -30.00 -15.08
CA THR A 281 25.70 -30.02 -13.62
C THR A 281 27.09 -29.64 -13.18
N THR A 282 27.21 -28.73 -12.21
CA THR A 282 28.52 -28.37 -11.65
C THR A 282 29.03 -29.44 -10.69
N GLU A 283 30.32 -29.42 -10.42
CA GLU A 283 30.86 -30.12 -9.26
C GLU A 283 30.27 -29.57 -7.96
N ARG A 284 30.40 -30.32 -6.86
CA ARG A 284 29.97 -29.86 -5.53
C ARG A 284 30.98 -28.85 -5.01
N HIS A 285 30.52 -27.65 -4.66
CA HIS A 285 31.38 -26.63 -4.08
C HIS A 285 31.03 -26.36 -2.61
N ALA A 286 31.93 -26.76 -1.72
CA ALA A 286 31.76 -26.57 -0.27
C ALA A 286 31.75 -25.09 0.15
N SER A 287 32.37 -24.21 -0.62
CA SER A 287 32.40 -22.75 -0.36
C SER A 287 31.04 -22.06 -0.51
N LEU A 288 30.09 -22.68 -1.22
CA LEU A 288 28.71 -22.18 -1.32
C LEU A 288 27.82 -22.62 -0.13
N LEU A 289 28.35 -23.38 0.84
CA LEU A 289 27.60 -23.79 2.05
C LEU A 289 27.59 -22.74 3.16
N ARG A 290 28.45 -21.71 3.09
CA ARG A 290 28.56 -20.75 4.19
C ARG A 290 27.38 -19.79 4.22
N THR A 291 27.04 -19.36 5.43
CA THR A 291 25.84 -18.68 5.97
C THR A 291 25.39 -17.37 5.31
N GLY A 292 25.89 -17.04 4.12
CA GLY A 292 25.48 -15.87 3.35
C GLY A 292 24.37 -16.16 2.34
N PRO A 293 23.64 -15.13 1.89
CA PRO A 293 22.67 -15.26 0.81
C PRO A 293 23.33 -15.72 -0.49
N ILE A 294 22.64 -16.60 -1.22
CA ILE A 294 23.09 -17.09 -2.52
C ILE A 294 22.31 -16.35 -3.60
N VAL A 295 23.05 -15.74 -4.52
CA VAL A 295 22.53 -15.14 -5.74
C VAL A 295 22.62 -16.16 -6.85
N VAL A 296 21.49 -16.51 -7.44
CA VAL A 296 21.46 -17.30 -8.67
C VAL A 296 21.04 -16.39 -9.81
N SER A 297 21.77 -16.45 -10.92
CA SER A 297 21.41 -15.72 -12.11
C SER A 297 21.51 -16.60 -13.36
N LEU A 298 20.59 -16.35 -14.29
CA LEU A 298 20.35 -17.13 -15.50
C LEU A 298 20.56 -16.24 -16.71
N GLY A 299 21.29 -16.71 -17.70
CA GLY A 299 21.45 -16.09 -19.01
C GLY A 299 20.97 -17.04 -20.09
N ILE A 300 20.00 -16.60 -20.90
CA ILE A 300 19.56 -17.32 -22.09
C ILE A 300 20.12 -16.60 -23.31
N SER A 301 20.88 -17.29 -24.16
CA SER A 301 21.41 -16.75 -25.41
C SER A 301 21.25 -17.73 -26.57
N GLN A 302 21.33 -17.24 -27.80
CA GLN A 302 21.35 -18.08 -29.00
C GLN A 302 22.75 -18.04 -29.64
N SER A 303 23.28 -19.19 -30.03
CA SER A 303 24.52 -19.25 -30.82
C SER A 303 24.25 -18.79 -32.25
N SER A 304 25.30 -18.41 -32.98
CA SER A 304 25.22 -18.11 -34.41
C SER A 304 24.72 -19.30 -35.25
N ALA A 305 24.86 -20.53 -34.74
CA ALA A 305 24.36 -21.76 -35.37
C ALA A 305 22.90 -22.09 -35.01
N GLY A 306 22.25 -21.26 -34.18
CA GLY A 306 20.84 -21.40 -33.81
C GLY A 306 20.55 -22.22 -32.56
N ALA A 307 21.57 -22.75 -31.87
CA ALA A 307 21.42 -23.45 -30.60
C ALA A 307 21.09 -22.47 -29.47
N VAL A 308 20.23 -22.87 -28.52
CA VAL A 308 19.96 -22.09 -27.31
C VAL A 308 20.97 -22.50 -26.23
N ASN A 309 21.69 -21.53 -25.69
CA ASN A 309 22.54 -21.70 -24.53
C ASN A 309 21.82 -21.16 -23.30
N LEU A 310 21.72 -21.99 -22.27
CA LEU A 310 21.29 -21.59 -20.94
C LEU A 310 22.49 -21.62 -20.01
N ARG A 311 22.90 -20.45 -19.55
CA ARG A 311 23.97 -20.26 -18.58
C ARG A 311 23.36 -19.99 -17.22
N ALA A 312 23.74 -20.71 -16.18
CA ALA A 312 23.32 -20.46 -14.82
C ALA A 312 24.55 -20.27 -13.93
N ARG A 313 24.51 -19.27 -13.06
CA ARG A 313 25.58 -18.97 -12.10
C ARG A 313 24.98 -18.82 -10.70
N ALA A 314 25.53 -19.54 -9.74
CA ALA A 314 25.26 -19.36 -8.31
C ALA A 314 26.49 -18.71 -7.67
N GLN A 315 26.29 -17.66 -6.87
CA GLN A 315 27.39 -16.93 -6.22
C GLN A 315 26.99 -16.44 -4.83
N ASN A 316 27.96 -16.41 -3.91
CA ASN A 316 27.88 -15.70 -2.64
C ASN A 316 29.06 -14.71 -2.55
N ALA A 317 29.34 -14.16 -1.36
CA ALA A 317 30.45 -13.22 -1.17
C ALA A 317 31.83 -13.84 -1.45
N ASP A 318 31.98 -15.15 -1.27
CA ASP A 318 33.27 -15.83 -1.22
C ASP A 318 33.55 -16.73 -2.44
N ALA A 319 32.51 -17.09 -3.20
CA ALA A 319 32.61 -18.06 -4.29
C ALA A 319 31.53 -17.85 -5.37
N SER A 320 31.84 -18.27 -6.60
CA SER A 320 30.86 -18.39 -7.68
C SER A 320 31.07 -19.65 -8.49
N VAL A 321 29.98 -20.27 -8.91
CA VAL A 321 29.93 -21.52 -9.65
C VAL A 321 28.99 -21.35 -10.83
N GLU A 322 29.36 -21.88 -11.98
CA GLU A 322 28.68 -21.63 -13.23
C GLU A 322 28.56 -22.90 -14.07
N THR A 323 27.43 -23.02 -14.78
CA THR A 323 27.18 -24.11 -15.73
C THR A 323 26.49 -23.56 -16.97
N THR A 324 26.77 -24.20 -18.12
CA THR A 324 26.06 -23.93 -19.37
C THR A 324 25.49 -25.23 -19.91
N ALA A 325 24.19 -25.22 -20.23
CA ALA A 325 23.54 -26.25 -21.03
C ALA A 325 23.29 -25.69 -22.43
N THR A 326 23.58 -26.46 -23.48
CA THR A 326 23.40 -26.06 -24.87
C THR A 326 22.44 -27.04 -25.56
N SER A 327 21.41 -26.51 -26.23
CA SER A 327 20.46 -27.31 -26.98
C SER A 327 21.04 -27.84 -28.29
N ILE A 328 20.36 -28.82 -28.90
CA ILE A 328 20.63 -29.23 -30.29
C ILE A 328 20.31 -28.04 -31.23
N ASN A 329 21.03 -27.96 -32.37
CA ASN A 329 20.84 -26.93 -33.38
C ASN A 329 19.39 -26.89 -33.88
N VAL A 330 18.72 -25.75 -33.65
CA VAL A 330 17.42 -25.42 -34.22
C VAL A 330 17.71 -24.51 -35.43
N LYS A 331 17.09 -24.77 -36.60
CA LYS A 331 17.40 -24.06 -37.87
C LYS A 331 17.55 -22.52 -37.70
N PRO A 332 18.44 -21.87 -38.48
CA PRO A 332 19.04 -20.55 -38.19
C PRO A 332 18.12 -19.31 -38.40
N THR A 333 16.82 -19.41 -38.14
CA THR A 333 15.91 -18.25 -38.21
C THR A 333 15.71 -17.62 -36.83
N ARG A 334 15.56 -16.28 -36.81
CA ARG A 334 15.44 -15.46 -35.60
C ARG A 334 14.47 -16.08 -34.60
N PHE A 335 15.00 -16.51 -33.47
CA PHE A 335 14.26 -17.17 -32.41
C PHE A 335 13.53 -16.13 -31.55
N ARG A 336 12.23 -16.32 -31.35
CA ARG A 336 11.46 -15.63 -30.30
C ARG A 336 10.80 -16.68 -29.44
N MET A 337 11.19 -16.74 -28.18
CA MET A 337 10.50 -17.54 -27.17
C MET A 337 9.47 -16.65 -26.50
N TYR A 338 8.22 -17.11 -26.51
CA TYR A 338 7.13 -16.54 -25.73
C TYR A 338 6.76 -17.58 -24.67
N SER A 339 7.17 -17.37 -23.42
CA SER A 339 6.64 -18.17 -22.32
C SER A 339 5.43 -17.44 -21.77
N LYS A 340 4.24 -18.05 -21.79
CA LYS A 340 3.03 -17.47 -21.17
C LYS A 340 3.11 -17.41 -19.65
N GLN A 341 3.97 -18.23 -19.04
CA GLN A 341 4.12 -18.30 -17.59
C GLN A 341 5.54 -18.75 -17.22
N PHE A 342 6.10 -18.22 -16.14
CA PHE A 342 7.21 -18.87 -15.44
C PHE A 342 6.83 -19.10 -13.98
N THR A 343 7.31 -20.20 -13.40
CA THR A 343 7.08 -20.57 -12.00
C THR A 343 8.44 -20.74 -11.32
N ILE A 344 8.69 -19.98 -10.27
CA ILE A 344 9.79 -20.22 -9.33
C ILE A 344 9.21 -20.93 -8.11
N THR A 345 9.68 -22.13 -7.79
CA THR A 345 9.23 -22.88 -6.61
C THR A 345 10.38 -23.09 -5.63
N GLN A 346 10.11 -22.90 -4.33
CA GLN A 346 11.03 -23.23 -3.25
C GLN A 346 10.26 -23.97 -2.12
N PRO A 347 10.82 -25.03 -1.52
CA PRO A 347 10.19 -25.69 -0.38
C PRO A 347 10.10 -24.78 0.86
N LEU A 348 9.03 -24.95 1.65
CA LEU A 348 8.69 -24.13 2.83
C LEU A 348 9.79 -24.02 3.90
N SER A 349 10.69 -25.02 3.99
CA SER A 349 11.77 -25.04 4.97
C SER A 349 12.92 -24.07 4.66
N ALA A 350 12.90 -23.39 3.50
CA ALA A 350 14.12 -22.85 2.91
C ALA A 350 14.33 -21.32 2.98
N GLY A 351 13.65 -20.58 3.86
CA GLY A 351 13.94 -19.16 4.12
C GLY A 351 13.49 -18.17 3.03
N GLY A 352 12.86 -18.65 1.96
CA GLY A 352 12.18 -17.88 0.91
C GLY A 352 13.06 -17.04 -0.02
N ILE A 353 12.42 -16.51 -1.07
CA ILE A 353 13.04 -15.66 -2.10
C ILE A 353 13.03 -14.20 -1.62
N ARG A 354 14.18 -13.53 -1.59
CA ARG A 354 14.28 -12.13 -1.10
C ARG A 354 14.09 -11.10 -2.21
N ASP A 355 14.75 -11.31 -3.34
CA ASP A 355 14.75 -10.36 -4.47
C ASP A 355 14.54 -11.13 -5.78
N LEU A 356 13.76 -10.59 -6.71
CA LEU A 356 13.65 -11.04 -8.11
C LEU A 356 13.92 -9.85 -9.05
N VAL A 357 14.86 -10.00 -9.97
CA VAL A 357 15.20 -8.97 -10.96
C VAL A 357 15.27 -9.61 -12.35
N ILE A 358 14.49 -9.08 -13.29
CA ILE A 358 14.51 -9.48 -14.71
C ILE A 358 15.06 -8.30 -15.51
N ARG A 359 16.10 -8.52 -16.34
CA ARG A 359 16.66 -7.46 -17.20
C ARG A 359 16.96 -7.96 -18.61
N ARG A 360 16.85 -7.02 -19.55
CA ARG A 360 17.38 -7.13 -20.92
C ARG A 360 18.77 -6.48 -20.96
N GLY A 361 19.76 -7.17 -21.50
CA GLY A 361 21.14 -6.67 -21.59
C GLY A 361 21.71 -6.78 -23.00
N ALA A 362 22.55 -5.82 -23.40
CA ALA A 362 23.19 -5.76 -24.71
C ALA A 362 24.62 -6.34 -24.75
N ALA A 363 25.21 -6.69 -23.59
CA ALA A 363 26.60 -7.18 -23.47
C ALA A 363 26.70 -8.58 -22.83
N ASP A 364 27.82 -9.28 -23.03
CA ASP A 364 28.16 -10.60 -22.46
C ASP A 364 28.63 -10.56 -20.99
N THR A 365 28.53 -9.42 -20.33
CA THR A 365 28.88 -9.26 -18.92
C THR A 365 27.67 -9.56 -18.04
N TRP A 366 27.84 -10.46 -17.06
CA TRP A 366 26.91 -10.60 -15.95
C TRP A 366 26.66 -9.20 -15.38
N ALA A 367 25.41 -8.74 -15.33
CA ALA A 367 25.10 -7.46 -14.71
C ALA A 367 25.54 -7.52 -13.24
N ASN A 368 26.57 -6.77 -12.87
CA ASN A 368 27.01 -6.66 -11.49
C ASN A 368 25.99 -5.81 -10.73
N PHE A 369 25.31 -6.42 -9.77
CA PHE A 369 24.33 -5.74 -8.92
C PHE A 369 24.93 -5.61 -7.53
N HIS A 370 25.29 -4.38 -7.14
CA HIS A 370 25.60 -4.06 -5.76
C HIS A 370 24.29 -4.07 -4.96
N GLY A 371 24.04 -5.15 -4.21
CA GLY A 371 22.96 -5.18 -3.24
C GLY A 371 23.31 -4.24 -2.09
N VAL A 372 22.73 -3.04 -2.09
CA VAL A 372 22.71 -2.22 -0.88
C VAL A 372 21.76 -2.95 0.07
N ALA A 373 22.27 -3.42 1.20
CA ALA A 373 21.46 -4.03 2.25
C ALA A 373 20.42 -3.00 2.71
N TYR A 374 19.20 -3.13 2.18
CA TYR A 374 18.08 -2.28 2.55
C TYR A 374 17.58 -2.74 3.93
N VAL A 375 18.05 -2.09 4.98
CA VAL A 375 17.42 -2.19 6.30
C VAL A 375 16.23 -1.25 6.24
N ALA A 376 15.06 -1.78 5.82
CA ALA A 376 13.82 -1.04 5.96
C ALA A 376 13.69 -0.60 7.44
N PRO A 377 13.30 0.66 7.72
CA PRO A 377 12.83 0.99 9.05
C PRO A 377 11.64 0.07 9.30
N ALA A 378 11.78 -0.85 10.26
CA ALA A 378 10.76 -1.83 10.56
C ALA A 378 9.55 -1.11 11.17
N GLY A 379 8.61 -0.72 10.31
CA GLY A 379 7.25 -0.44 10.75
C GLY A 379 6.65 -1.76 11.20
N PHE A 380 6.74 -2.06 12.49
CA PHE A 380 6.07 -3.20 13.09
C PHE A 380 4.58 -2.87 13.17
N VAL A 381 3.80 -3.49 12.30
CA VAL A 381 2.35 -3.65 12.50
C VAL A 381 2.21 -4.79 13.49
N ASP A 382 1.72 -4.52 14.70
CA ASP A 382 1.33 -5.59 15.62
C ASP A 382 0.28 -6.45 14.91
N GLU A 383 0.50 -7.77 14.80
CA GLU A 383 -0.33 -8.68 13.99
C GLU A 383 -1.82 -8.58 14.36
N THR A 384 -2.12 -8.20 15.61
CA THR A 384 -3.48 -7.95 16.12
C THR A 384 -4.18 -6.77 15.42
N THR A 385 -3.45 -5.74 15.02
CA THR A 385 -4.01 -4.52 14.40
C THR A 385 -4.42 -4.70 12.93
N SER A 386 -3.96 -5.78 12.28
CA SER A 386 -4.37 -6.11 10.90
C SER A 386 -5.84 -6.53 10.77
N ALA A 387 -6.52 -6.78 11.90
CA ALA A 387 -7.92 -7.16 11.98
C ALA A 387 -8.90 -5.97 11.89
N HIS A 388 -8.44 -4.73 12.04
CA HIS A 388 -9.30 -3.53 11.93
C HIS A 388 -9.52 -3.14 10.46
N GLN A 389 -10.09 -4.06 9.68
CA GLN A 389 -10.67 -3.71 8.38
C GLN A 389 -11.91 -2.86 8.62
N GLY A 390 -11.94 -1.68 8.02
CA GLY A 390 -13.14 -0.85 7.98
C GLY A 390 -13.52 -0.54 6.55
N SER A 391 -14.46 0.40 6.41
CA SER A 391 -14.90 0.87 5.10
C SER A 391 -13.72 1.38 4.28
N PRO A 392 -13.81 1.35 2.94
CA PRO A 392 -12.90 2.06 2.07
C PRO A 392 -12.78 3.53 2.51
N ILE A 393 -11.62 4.12 2.35
CA ILE A 393 -11.38 5.50 2.81
C ILE A 393 -11.70 6.46 1.68
N ALA A 394 -12.52 7.47 1.95
CA ALA A 394 -12.85 8.52 0.99
C ALA A 394 -11.59 9.29 0.55
N GLN A 395 -11.71 10.04 -0.55
CA GLN A 395 -10.64 10.94 -0.97
C GLN A 395 -10.36 11.98 0.11
N HIS A 396 -9.07 12.27 0.36
CA HIS A 396 -8.64 13.26 1.34
C HIS A 396 -7.79 14.34 0.69
N GLU A 397 -8.20 15.59 0.90
CA GLU A 397 -7.43 16.78 0.56
C GLU A 397 -6.93 17.42 1.84
N GLY A 398 -5.62 17.35 2.10
CA GLY A 398 -5.05 17.97 3.28
C GLY A 398 -3.64 17.51 3.57
N GLU A 399 -3.23 17.73 4.81
CA GLU A 399 -1.97 17.17 5.31
C GLU A 399 -2.09 15.67 5.46
N LEU A 400 -1.01 14.97 5.14
CA LEU A 400 -0.91 13.53 5.27
C LEU A 400 -1.05 13.07 6.72
N TRP A 401 -0.55 13.87 7.67
CA TRP A 401 -0.74 13.59 9.08
C TRP A 401 -2.22 13.58 9.48
N GLU A 402 -3.01 14.54 8.97
CA GLU A 402 -4.46 14.56 9.21
C GLU A 402 -5.14 13.33 8.64
N TYR A 403 -4.75 12.91 7.44
CA TYR A 403 -5.26 11.68 6.83
C TYR A 403 -5.04 10.46 7.72
N VAL A 404 -3.80 10.26 8.15
CA VAL A 404 -3.41 9.13 8.98
C VAL A 404 -4.11 9.17 10.34
N LYS A 405 -4.23 10.35 10.95
CA LYS A 405 -4.98 10.55 12.20
C LYS A 405 -6.44 10.14 12.03
N GLN A 406 -7.09 10.60 10.97
CA GLN A 406 -8.48 10.28 10.67
C GLN A 406 -8.70 8.77 10.55
N VAL A 407 -7.83 8.06 9.82
CA VAL A 407 -7.89 6.60 9.73
C VAL A 407 -7.67 5.93 11.07
N CYS A 408 -6.65 6.35 11.82
CA CYS A 408 -6.33 5.74 13.11
C CYS A 408 -7.48 5.88 14.12
N VAL A 409 -8.07 7.07 14.19
CA VAL A 409 -9.25 7.33 15.03
C VAL A 409 -10.42 6.45 14.62
N ALA A 410 -10.77 6.42 13.33
CA ALA A 410 -11.93 5.69 12.84
C ALA A 410 -11.80 4.16 13.03
N ARG A 411 -10.59 3.68 13.31
CA ARG A 411 -10.27 2.26 13.46
C ARG A 411 -9.85 1.90 14.90
N GLY A 412 -9.91 2.86 15.84
CA GLY A 412 -9.58 2.62 17.24
C GLY A 412 -8.12 2.24 17.50
N VAL A 413 -7.22 2.63 16.60
CA VAL A 413 -5.77 2.41 16.73
C VAL A 413 -5.03 3.71 16.97
N GLU A 414 -3.84 3.59 17.53
CA GLU A 414 -2.95 4.70 17.76
C GLU A 414 -1.59 4.49 17.12
N LEU A 415 -0.98 5.61 16.72
CA LEU A 415 0.40 5.65 16.26
C LEU A 415 1.31 6.14 17.39
N ALA A 416 2.45 5.47 17.51
CA ALA A 416 3.52 5.89 18.40
C ALA A 416 4.86 5.84 17.65
N ALA A 417 5.63 6.92 17.73
CA ALA A 417 7.02 6.94 17.31
C ALA A 417 7.87 6.28 18.41
N THR A 418 8.51 5.16 18.10
CA THR A 418 9.38 4.41 19.00
C THR A 418 10.82 4.44 18.51
N PRO A 419 11.81 4.01 19.32
CA PRO A 419 13.19 3.85 18.87
C PRO A 419 13.34 2.99 17.59
N ALA A 420 12.44 2.01 17.41
CA ALA A 420 12.44 1.09 16.27
C ALA A 420 11.75 1.65 15.01
N GLY A 421 11.02 2.76 15.14
CA GLY A 421 10.21 3.35 14.08
C GLY A 421 8.80 3.68 14.52
N ILE A 422 7.91 3.91 13.56
CA ILE A 422 6.49 4.16 13.81
C ILE A 422 5.80 2.82 14.04
N THR A 423 5.02 2.73 15.12
CA THR A 423 4.25 1.53 15.48
C THR A 423 2.76 1.85 15.50
N LEU A 424 1.98 0.95 14.94
CA LEU A 424 0.52 0.90 15.08
C LEU A 424 0.18 -0.02 16.25
N ARG A 425 -0.70 0.42 17.14
CA ARG A 425 -1.17 -0.40 18.28
C ARG A 425 -2.59 -0.05 18.66
N GLU A 426 -3.26 -0.93 19.40
CA GLU A 426 -4.59 -0.63 19.94
C GLU A 426 -4.54 0.50 20.97
N ILE A 427 -5.58 1.33 20.98
CA ILE A 427 -5.73 2.40 21.98
C ILE A 427 -5.76 1.77 23.38
N GLY A 428 -4.83 2.22 24.22
CA GLY A 428 -4.73 1.78 25.60
C GLY A 428 -4.18 0.37 25.79
N SER A 429 -3.46 -0.17 24.80
CA SER A 429 -2.67 -1.42 24.91
C SER A 429 -1.57 -1.36 25.99
N ARG A 430 -1.30 -0.18 26.56
CA ARG A 430 -0.26 0.04 27.56
C ARG A 430 -0.81 0.73 28.78
N THR A 431 -0.22 0.42 29.92
CA THR A 431 -0.53 1.05 31.21
C THR A 431 0.70 1.74 31.78
N LEU A 432 0.50 2.94 32.33
CA LEU A 432 1.52 3.70 33.04
C LEU A 432 1.14 3.76 34.53
N ASP A 433 2.02 3.23 35.37
CA ASP A 433 1.88 3.35 36.82
C ASP A 433 2.41 4.70 37.31
N ILE A 434 1.51 5.49 37.92
CA ILE A 434 1.83 6.80 38.50
C ILE A 434 1.86 6.80 40.03
N THR A 435 1.93 5.62 40.66
CA THR A 435 1.96 5.50 42.13
C THR A 435 3.15 6.23 42.73
N HIS A 436 4.29 6.24 42.03
CA HIS A 436 5.53 6.92 42.44
C HIS A 436 5.77 8.29 41.79
N ARG A 437 4.70 9.00 41.44
CA ARG A 437 4.77 10.35 40.87
C ARG A 437 5.28 11.38 41.89
N ALA A 438 5.91 12.43 41.39
CA ALA A 438 6.25 13.62 42.18
C ALA A 438 5.00 14.46 42.46
N SER A 439 4.09 14.55 41.49
CA SER A 439 2.82 15.26 41.63
C SER A 439 1.75 14.63 40.72
N ALA A 440 0.48 14.75 41.11
CA ALA A 440 -0.64 14.69 40.18
C ALA A 440 -1.70 15.72 40.59
N SER A 441 -2.25 16.40 39.61
CA SER A 441 -3.42 17.25 39.75
C SER A 441 -4.50 16.80 38.77
N ARG A 442 -5.73 16.78 39.24
CA ARG A 442 -6.92 16.56 38.41
C ARG A 442 -7.65 17.88 38.27
N THR A 443 -7.93 18.27 37.04
CA THR A 443 -8.78 19.42 36.76
C THR A 443 -10.10 18.95 36.15
N ILE A 444 -11.16 19.66 36.52
CA ILE A 444 -12.49 19.50 35.94
C ILE A 444 -12.76 20.82 35.22
N SER A 445 -13.00 20.77 33.92
CA SER A 445 -13.41 21.95 33.15
C SER A 445 -14.78 21.72 32.51
N GLN A 446 -15.52 22.80 32.31
CA GLN A 446 -16.75 22.72 31.54
C GLN A 446 -16.40 22.41 30.08
N ALA A 447 -16.98 21.35 29.54
CA ALA A 447 -16.94 21.09 28.11
C ALA A 447 -17.95 22.00 27.40
N VAL A 448 -17.73 22.22 26.10
CA VAL A 448 -18.81 22.72 25.23
C VAL A 448 -19.86 21.62 25.15
N GLN A 449 -20.92 21.75 25.94
CA GLN A 449 -22.00 20.79 25.94
C GLN A 449 -22.94 21.05 24.78
N ALA A 450 -23.35 20.01 24.07
CA ALA A 450 -24.36 20.08 23.01
C ALA A 450 -25.33 18.91 23.14
N ARG A 451 -26.59 19.08 22.76
CA ARG A 451 -27.64 18.05 22.87
C ARG A 451 -27.46 16.90 21.90
N ASN A 452 -26.89 17.18 20.73
CA ASN A 452 -26.68 16.22 19.67
C ASN A 452 -25.25 16.27 19.16
N ILE A 453 -24.74 15.11 18.78
CA ILE A 453 -23.55 14.93 17.97
C ILE A 453 -23.97 14.78 16.53
N VAL A 454 -23.23 15.42 15.65
CA VAL A 454 -23.38 15.29 14.20
C VAL A 454 -22.16 14.56 13.67
N VAL A 455 -22.35 13.45 12.96
CA VAL A 455 -21.27 12.67 12.33
C VAL A 455 -21.55 12.56 10.84
N VAL A 456 -20.53 12.80 10.01
CA VAL A 456 -20.62 12.59 8.57
C VAL A 456 -20.24 11.16 8.25
N ASN A 457 -21.19 10.40 7.71
CA ASN A 457 -20.95 9.12 7.07
C ASN A 457 -20.54 9.38 5.63
N GLN A 458 -19.30 9.08 5.25
CA GLN A 458 -18.84 9.21 3.87
C GLN A 458 -19.55 8.24 2.91
N ASN A 459 -20.25 7.22 3.43
CA ASN A 459 -20.96 6.20 2.66
C ASN A 459 -20.06 5.63 1.55
N THR A 460 -18.85 5.21 1.94
CA THR A 460 -17.83 4.86 0.96
C THR A 460 -18.08 3.49 0.37
N LYS A 461 -17.96 3.40 -0.95
CA LYS A 461 -18.00 2.15 -1.68
C LYS A 461 -16.72 2.01 -2.47
N ALA A 462 -16.03 0.89 -2.28
CA ALA A 462 -14.91 0.56 -3.14
C ALA A 462 -15.46 0.05 -4.47
N LEU A 463 -15.01 0.68 -5.54
CA LEU A 463 -15.19 0.20 -6.90
C LEU A 463 -14.08 -0.81 -7.15
N VAL A 464 -14.21 -1.98 -6.55
CA VAL A 464 -13.31 -3.12 -6.79
C VAL A 464 -13.92 -4.07 -7.79
N THR A 465 -15.26 -4.10 -7.85
CA THR A 465 -15.97 -5.01 -8.72
C THR A 465 -16.11 -4.42 -10.11
N PRO A 466 -15.69 -5.16 -11.14
CA PRO A 466 -15.80 -4.72 -12.52
C PRO A 466 -17.23 -4.30 -12.93
N GLN A 467 -18.26 -4.80 -12.27
CA GLN A 467 -19.66 -4.46 -12.60
C GLN A 467 -20.06 -3.01 -12.31
N ASP A 468 -19.30 -2.28 -11.50
CA ASP A 468 -19.65 -0.90 -11.17
C ASP A 468 -19.11 0.09 -12.23
N GLU A 469 -20.04 0.79 -12.88
CA GLU A 469 -19.73 1.81 -13.89
C GLU A 469 -19.20 3.08 -13.21
N ALA A 470 -17.96 3.47 -13.54
CA ALA A 470 -17.40 4.75 -13.11
C ALA A 470 -18.00 5.92 -13.91
N TYR A 471 -18.41 5.68 -15.15
CA TYR A 471 -19.10 6.68 -15.97
C TYR A 471 -19.98 6.05 -17.03
N ARG A 472 -21.12 6.70 -17.30
CA ARG A 472 -22.00 6.41 -18.42
C ARG A 472 -22.24 7.68 -19.22
N ALA A 473 -21.95 7.64 -20.52
CA ALA A 473 -22.18 8.78 -21.39
C ALA A 473 -23.67 9.08 -21.55
N THR A 474 -24.01 10.37 -21.48
CA THR A 474 -25.34 10.91 -21.83
C THR A 474 -25.36 11.55 -23.21
N THR A 475 -24.19 11.71 -23.84
CA THR A 475 -24.00 12.41 -25.12
C THR A 475 -23.36 11.47 -26.13
N ILE A 476 -23.79 11.56 -27.39
CA ILE A 476 -23.18 10.84 -28.50
C ILE A 476 -21.98 11.64 -29.01
N TYR A 477 -20.83 10.99 -29.08
CA TYR A 477 -19.63 11.60 -29.65
C TYR A 477 -19.54 11.28 -31.13
N SER A 478 -19.26 12.27 -31.98
CA SER A 478 -19.06 12.08 -33.42
C SER A 478 -17.62 12.40 -33.79
N ILE A 479 -17.02 11.55 -34.64
CA ILE A 479 -15.62 11.64 -35.05
C ILE A 479 -15.47 11.35 -36.55
N GLY A 480 -14.72 12.20 -37.26
CA GLY A 480 -14.39 12.03 -38.67
C GLY A 480 -13.23 11.05 -38.92
N VAL A 481 -12.98 10.77 -40.20
CA VAL A 481 -11.79 10.04 -40.65
C VAL A 481 -10.54 10.88 -40.40
N GLY A 482 -9.50 10.27 -39.82
CA GLY A 482 -8.24 10.92 -39.46
C GLY A 482 -8.34 11.89 -38.29
N GLU A 483 -9.51 12.04 -37.68
CA GLU A 483 -9.75 12.99 -36.62
C GLU A 483 -9.43 12.39 -35.24
N THR A 484 -8.89 13.20 -34.33
CA THR A 484 -8.79 12.87 -32.91
C THR A 484 -9.37 14.01 -32.09
N ARG A 485 -10.29 13.69 -31.17
CA ARG A 485 -10.91 14.66 -30.26
C ARG A 485 -10.73 14.21 -28.81
N THR A 486 -10.58 15.19 -27.92
CA THR A 486 -10.50 14.98 -26.48
C THR A 486 -11.69 15.61 -25.80
N PHE A 487 -12.25 14.93 -24.80
CA PHE A 487 -13.38 15.37 -24.01
C PHE A 487 -13.06 15.17 -22.54
N ASP A 488 -13.38 16.16 -21.71
CA ASP A 488 -13.36 15.99 -20.27
C ASP A 488 -14.67 15.34 -19.85
N VAL A 489 -14.57 14.17 -19.20
CA VAL A 489 -15.73 13.47 -18.65
C VAL A 489 -15.69 13.52 -17.14
N ARG A 490 -16.82 13.85 -16.53
CA ARG A 490 -16.94 13.88 -15.07
C ARG A 490 -17.15 12.46 -14.57
N VAL A 491 -16.16 11.94 -13.86
CA VAL A 491 -16.27 10.72 -13.06
C VAL A 491 -16.54 11.07 -11.60
N PRO A 492 -17.07 10.16 -10.78
CA PRO A 492 -17.11 10.34 -9.34
C PRO A 492 -15.74 10.68 -8.76
N ASP A 493 -15.73 11.48 -7.69
CA ASP A 493 -14.50 11.77 -6.96
C ASP A 493 -13.95 10.46 -6.34
N GLY A 494 -12.63 10.36 -6.22
CA GLY A 494 -11.94 9.17 -5.71
C GLY A 494 -11.75 8.01 -6.70
N ILE A 495 -12.19 8.14 -7.96
CA ILE A 495 -11.74 7.24 -9.05
C ILE A 495 -10.24 7.41 -9.26
N ARG A 496 -9.51 6.29 -9.20
CA ARG A 496 -8.05 6.27 -9.36
C ARG A 496 -7.64 5.86 -10.76
N PHE A 497 -8.36 4.89 -11.28
CA PHE A 497 -8.00 4.24 -12.53
C PHE A 497 -9.25 4.03 -13.36
N LEU A 498 -9.12 4.25 -14.66
CA LEU A 498 -10.16 3.92 -15.63
C LEU A 498 -9.54 3.03 -16.70
N TRP A 499 -10.20 1.92 -17.01
CA TRP A 499 -9.82 1.12 -18.16
C TRP A 499 -10.26 1.84 -19.44
N SER A 500 -9.35 1.95 -20.40
CA SER A 500 -9.73 2.37 -21.75
C SER A 500 -10.79 1.40 -22.29
N PRO A 501 -11.93 1.92 -22.75
CA PRO A 501 -13.05 1.07 -23.11
C PRO A 501 -12.72 0.35 -24.43
N ARG A 502 -13.34 -0.80 -24.67
CA ARG A 502 -13.20 -1.56 -25.92
C ARG A 502 -14.46 -1.42 -26.78
N PRO A 503 -14.31 -1.41 -28.12
CA PRO A 503 -15.46 -1.41 -29.00
C PRO A 503 -16.23 -2.72 -28.82
N TRP A 504 -17.54 -2.61 -28.68
CA TRP A 504 -18.47 -3.70 -28.43
C TRP A 504 -19.47 -3.81 -29.58
N TYR A 505 -19.90 -5.03 -29.89
CA TYR A 505 -21.06 -5.31 -30.74
C TYR A 505 -22.05 -6.26 -30.06
N TYR A 506 -23.34 -5.91 -30.08
CA TYR A 506 -24.38 -6.73 -29.47
C TYR A 506 -24.87 -7.75 -30.50
N SER A 507 -24.66 -9.04 -30.24
CA SER A 507 -24.98 -10.11 -31.18
C SER A 507 -26.47 -10.51 -31.20
N LYS A 508 -27.37 -9.80 -30.51
CA LYS A 508 -28.80 -10.11 -30.64
C LYS A 508 -29.30 -9.63 -32.00
N ASP A 509 -29.63 -10.57 -32.87
CA ASP A 509 -30.42 -10.47 -34.09
C ASP A 509 -30.96 -9.06 -34.41
N VAL A 510 -30.09 -8.16 -34.85
CA VAL A 510 -30.53 -6.91 -35.47
C VAL A 510 -30.73 -7.23 -36.94
N ASN A 511 -31.99 -7.29 -37.37
CA ASN A 511 -32.40 -7.53 -38.77
C ASN A 511 -32.02 -8.90 -39.38
N GLY A 512 -31.98 -9.97 -38.58
CA GLY A 512 -31.82 -11.34 -39.10
C GLY A 512 -30.42 -11.69 -39.62
N ILE A 513 -29.42 -10.85 -39.35
CA ILE A 513 -28.01 -11.15 -39.64
C ILE A 513 -27.37 -11.75 -38.38
N VAL A 514 -27.28 -13.08 -38.35
CA VAL A 514 -26.59 -13.81 -37.29
C VAL A 514 -25.08 -13.73 -37.52
N PHE A 515 -24.37 -12.97 -36.69
CA PHE A 515 -22.91 -13.00 -36.67
C PHE A 515 -22.44 -14.19 -35.83
N ASN A 516 -21.54 -15.01 -36.39
CA ASN A 516 -21.06 -16.22 -35.75
C ASN A 516 -20.10 -15.84 -34.59
N LEU A 517 -20.57 -16.00 -33.34
CA LEU A 517 -19.85 -15.66 -32.10
C LEU A 517 -18.46 -16.29 -31.97
N ALA A 518 -18.19 -17.37 -32.71
CA ALA A 518 -16.93 -18.13 -32.65
C ALA A 518 -15.67 -17.35 -33.07
N GLN A 519 -15.80 -16.22 -33.80
CA GLN A 519 -14.65 -15.41 -34.22
C GLN A 519 -14.17 -14.38 -33.19
N TYR A 520 -14.84 -14.26 -32.03
CA TYR A 520 -14.65 -13.15 -31.09
C TYR A 520 -14.26 -13.57 -29.66
N ALA A 521 -13.68 -14.76 -29.49
CA ALA A 521 -13.42 -15.36 -28.17
C ALA A 521 -12.31 -14.69 -27.32
N ASP A 522 -11.44 -13.86 -27.91
CA ASP A 522 -10.39 -13.16 -27.15
C ASP A 522 -10.93 -11.84 -26.57
N GLY A 523 -11.24 -11.82 -25.27
CA GLY A 523 -11.58 -10.60 -24.50
C GLY A 523 -13.08 -10.28 -24.33
N TYR A 524 -14.00 -11.06 -24.92
CA TYR A 524 -15.45 -10.83 -24.76
C TYR A 524 -16.01 -11.25 -23.39
N ALA A 525 -15.40 -12.23 -22.72
CA ALA A 525 -15.80 -12.64 -21.37
C ALA A 525 -15.63 -11.51 -20.35
N GLU A 526 -14.59 -10.69 -20.51
CA GLU A 526 -14.32 -9.49 -19.71
C GLU A 526 -15.40 -8.43 -19.92
N LEU A 527 -15.75 -8.19 -21.19
CA LEU A 527 -16.80 -7.28 -21.60
C LEU A 527 -18.17 -7.72 -21.01
N GLU A 528 -18.56 -8.99 -21.16
CA GLU A 528 -19.80 -9.53 -20.56
C GLU A 528 -19.79 -9.55 -19.03
N ALA A 529 -18.62 -9.76 -18.42
CA ALA A 529 -18.43 -9.64 -16.97
C ALA A 529 -18.41 -8.18 -16.47
N GLY A 530 -18.39 -7.20 -17.38
CA GLY A 530 -18.30 -5.77 -17.07
C GLY A 530 -16.89 -5.30 -16.71
N THR A 531 -15.85 -6.11 -16.89
CA THR A 531 -14.49 -5.82 -16.38
C THR A 531 -13.69 -4.79 -17.15
N VAL A 532 -14.20 -4.36 -18.30
CA VAL A 532 -13.61 -3.30 -19.10
C VAL A 532 -14.72 -2.38 -19.59
N GLY A 533 -14.40 -1.09 -19.72
CA GLY A 533 -15.29 -0.15 -20.39
C GLY A 533 -15.72 -0.63 -21.78
N ARG A 534 -16.87 -0.14 -22.25
CA ARG A 534 -17.41 -0.52 -23.55
C ARG A 534 -18.01 0.65 -24.30
N TYR A 535 -17.95 0.60 -25.62
CA TYR A 535 -18.62 1.56 -26.49
C TYR A 535 -19.07 0.91 -27.78
N PHE A 536 -20.10 1.48 -28.40
CA PHE A 536 -20.58 1.05 -29.71
C PHE A 536 -20.20 2.10 -30.75
N VAL A 537 -20.04 1.65 -31.99
CA VAL A 537 -19.75 2.53 -33.11
C VAL A 537 -20.81 2.33 -34.17
N THR A 538 -21.45 3.41 -34.61
CA THR A 538 -22.36 3.42 -35.75
C THR A 538 -21.83 4.37 -36.82
N ALA A 539 -21.99 4.00 -38.08
CA ALA A 539 -21.67 4.83 -39.23
C ALA A 539 -22.70 5.95 -39.44
N GLN A 540 -22.46 6.81 -40.43
CA GLN A 540 -23.36 7.93 -40.75
C GLN A 540 -24.77 7.46 -41.15
N ASP A 541 -24.85 6.32 -41.83
CA ASP A 541 -26.10 5.67 -42.26
C ASP A 541 -26.87 4.98 -41.12
N GLY A 542 -26.31 4.99 -39.90
CA GLY A 542 -26.89 4.35 -38.73
C GLY A 542 -26.60 2.85 -38.64
N PHE A 543 -25.88 2.25 -39.58
CA PHE A 543 -25.50 0.84 -39.42
C PHE A 543 -24.35 0.70 -38.42
N PRO A 544 -24.39 -0.33 -37.56
CA PRO A 544 -23.34 -0.56 -36.60
C PRO A 544 -22.06 -1.04 -37.30
N ILE A 545 -20.91 -0.60 -36.78
CA ILE A 545 -19.59 -0.99 -37.28
C ILE A 545 -19.04 -2.10 -36.40
N SER A 546 -18.51 -3.14 -37.02
CA SER A 546 -17.86 -4.22 -36.27
C SER A 546 -16.62 -3.69 -35.53
N PRO A 547 -16.36 -4.14 -34.29
CA PRO A 547 -15.19 -3.76 -33.50
C PRO A 547 -13.87 -3.93 -34.28
N VAL A 548 -13.75 -5.03 -35.03
CA VAL A 548 -12.56 -5.34 -35.85
C VAL A 548 -12.39 -4.31 -36.96
N ALA A 549 -13.45 -3.99 -37.72
CA ALA A 549 -13.36 -2.97 -38.77
C ALA A 549 -13.02 -1.59 -38.19
N TRP A 550 -13.53 -1.26 -37.00
CA TRP A 550 -13.17 -0.02 -36.31
C TRP A 550 -11.68 0.01 -35.93
N THR A 551 -11.18 -1.04 -35.28
CA THR A 551 -9.79 -1.09 -34.77
C THR A 551 -8.75 -1.27 -35.88
N ASP A 552 -9.03 -2.10 -36.89
CA ASP A 552 -8.10 -2.39 -38.00
C ASP A 552 -7.81 -1.14 -38.83
N PHE A 553 -8.78 -0.23 -38.91
CA PHE A 553 -8.63 1.05 -39.57
C PHE A 553 -8.12 2.16 -38.64
N GLY A 554 -7.70 1.82 -37.42
CA GLY A 554 -7.05 2.74 -36.47
C GLY A 554 -8.01 3.51 -35.56
N GLY A 555 -9.31 3.21 -35.60
CA GLY A 555 -10.29 3.77 -34.68
C GLY A 555 -10.08 3.24 -33.25
N ARG A 556 -10.16 4.13 -32.25
CA ARG A 556 -10.06 3.76 -30.83
C ARG A 556 -10.65 4.83 -29.91
N VAL A 557 -11.02 4.40 -28.71
CA VAL A 557 -11.37 5.27 -27.59
C VAL A 557 -10.44 4.94 -26.43
N THR A 558 -9.75 5.94 -25.91
CA THR A 558 -8.87 5.77 -24.74
C THR A 558 -9.28 6.75 -23.66
N VAL A 559 -9.04 6.39 -22.41
CA VAL A 559 -9.25 7.28 -21.27
C VAL A 559 -7.97 7.37 -20.45
N ALA A 560 -7.68 8.55 -19.95
CA ALA A 560 -6.61 8.80 -18.99
C ALA A 560 -7.18 9.56 -17.79
N MET A 561 -6.68 9.26 -16.60
CA MET A 561 -6.95 10.03 -15.40
C MET A 561 -5.81 11.01 -15.15
N LYS A 562 -6.14 12.27 -14.87
CA LYS A 562 -5.19 13.28 -14.40
C LYS A 562 -5.87 14.20 -13.41
N ASP A 563 -5.30 14.38 -12.22
CA ASP A 563 -5.79 15.30 -11.19
C ASP A 563 -7.29 15.08 -10.85
N GLY A 564 -7.72 13.81 -10.76
CA GLY A 564 -9.13 13.44 -10.52
C GLY A 564 -10.07 13.68 -11.71
N LYS A 565 -9.58 14.15 -12.85
CA LYS A 565 -10.34 14.34 -14.08
C LYS A 565 -10.05 13.24 -15.08
N ALA A 566 -11.10 12.72 -15.70
CA ALA A 566 -10.99 11.76 -16.79
C ALA A 566 -10.97 12.50 -18.13
N THR A 567 -9.90 12.33 -18.90
CA THR A 567 -9.82 12.80 -20.28
C THR A 567 -10.07 11.63 -21.23
N LEU A 568 -11.18 11.71 -21.96
CA LEU A 568 -11.58 10.77 -22.99
C LEU A 568 -11.02 11.22 -24.34
N THR A 569 -10.18 10.40 -24.97
CA THR A 569 -9.65 10.65 -26.31
C THR A 569 -10.29 9.68 -27.29
N ILE A 570 -10.96 10.22 -28.32
CA ILE A 570 -11.60 9.47 -29.39
C ILE A 570 -10.81 9.71 -30.66
N THR A 571 -10.24 8.66 -31.22
CA THR A 571 -9.53 8.67 -32.51
C THR A 571 -10.40 7.94 -33.53
N GLY A 572 -10.75 8.63 -34.60
CA GLY A 572 -11.43 8.04 -35.74
C GLY A 572 -10.50 7.18 -36.59
N PRO A 573 -11.03 6.41 -37.54
CA PRO A 573 -10.24 5.59 -38.45
C PRO A 573 -9.26 6.47 -39.25
N ALA A 574 -8.02 6.03 -39.41
CA ALA A 574 -6.98 6.75 -40.14
C ALA A 574 -7.34 6.96 -41.63
N GLN A 575 -8.17 6.07 -42.18
CA GLN A 575 -8.74 6.16 -43.52
C GLN A 575 -10.19 5.69 -43.50
N GLN A 576 -10.95 6.01 -44.55
CA GLN A 576 -12.34 5.58 -44.69
C GLN A 576 -12.43 4.04 -44.64
N ILE A 577 -13.34 3.49 -43.84
CA ILE A 577 -13.62 2.05 -43.85
C ILE A 577 -14.35 1.74 -45.17
N PRO A 578 -13.87 0.81 -46.01
CA PRO A 578 -14.45 0.53 -47.31
C PRO A 578 -15.95 0.24 -47.23
N GLY A 579 -16.75 1.00 -47.98
CA GLY A 579 -18.21 0.84 -48.06
C GLY A 579 -19.00 1.40 -46.88
N ILE A 580 -18.35 2.00 -45.87
CA ILE A 580 -19.02 2.51 -44.66
C ILE A 580 -18.65 3.98 -44.48
N PRO A 581 -19.47 4.95 -44.93
CA PRO A 581 -19.13 6.38 -44.88
C PRO A 581 -19.09 6.92 -43.44
N GLY A 582 -18.12 7.81 -43.16
CA GLY A 582 -18.07 8.61 -41.93
C GLY A 582 -18.91 9.88 -42.06
N PRO A 583 -19.16 10.63 -40.98
CA PRO A 583 -18.56 10.51 -39.66
C PRO A 583 -19.11 9.33 -38.85
N TYR A 584 -18.29 8.86 -37.93
CA TYR A 584 -18.61 7.75 -37.04
C TYR A 584 -19.11 8.28 -35.70
N ARG A 585 -20.09 7.60 -35.12
CA ARG A 585 -20.70 7.97 -33.84
C ARG A 585 -20.39 6.92 -32.79
N ILE A 586 -19.95 7.37 -31.62
CA ILE A 586 -19.83 6.54 -30.43
C ILE A 586 -21.20 6.49 -29.75
N GLY A 587 -22.01 5.52 -30.17
CA GLY A 587 -23.43 5.42 -29.88
C GLY A 587 -24.04 4.19 -30.52
N GLU A 588 -25.26 3.87 -30.13
CA GLU A 588 -26.11 2.86 -30.79
C GLU A 588 -27.27 3.59 -31.48
N THR A 589 -27.93 2.95 -32.46
CA THR A 589 -29.15 3.48 -33.06
C THR A 589 -30.16 2.36 -33.29
N ASP A 590 -31.43 2.67 -33.09
CA ASP A 590 -32.54 1.77 -33.43
C ASP A 590 -33.04 1.96 -34.88
N GLY A 591 -32.29 2.72 -35.68
CA GLY A 591 -32.67 3.13 -37.05
C GLY A 591 -33.44 4.44 -37.12
N SER A 592 -33.96 4.93 -35.99
CA SER A 592 -34.68 6.22 -35.88
C SER A 592 -33.99 7.20 -34.93
N THR A 593 -33.48 6.69 -33.81
CA THR A 593 -32.96 7.45 -32.68
C THR A 593 -31.62 6.86 -32.28
N ALA A 594 -30.64 7.73 -32.07
CA ALA A 594 -29.34 7.32 -31.58
C ALA A 594 -29.25 7.51 -30.06
N TYR A 595 -28.55 6.61 -29.37
CA TYR A 595 -28.40 6.56 -27.92
C TYR A 595 -26.92 6.55 -27.53
N ALA A 596 -26.58 7.29 -26.47
CA ALA A 596 -25.24 7.25 -25.89
C ALA A 596 -25.07 5.96 -25.06
N VAL A 597 -24.06 5.15 -25.40
CA VAL A 597 -23.83 3.83 -24.79
C VAL A 597 -22.40 3.61 -24.33
N LEU A 598 -21.54 4.63 -24.41
CA LEU A 598 -20.19 4.57 -23.85
C LEU A 598 -20.28 4.42 -22.32
N ARG A 599 -19.60 3.40 -21.80
CA ARG A 599 -19.44 3.12 -20.39
C ARG A 599 -17.96 3.00 -20.06
N LEU A 600 -17.53 3.67 -19.01
CA LEU A 600 -16.19 3.54 -18.45
C LEU A 600 -16.29 2.81 -17.13
N HIS A 601 -15.38 1.86 -16.95
CA HIS A 601 -15.21 1.11 -15.73
C HIS A 601 -13.85 1.48 -15.14
N GLY A 602 -13.73 1.36 -13.83
CA GLY A 602 -12.51 1.78 -13.15
C GLY A 602 -12.36 1.18 -11.77
N VAL A 603 -11.25 1.55 -11.14
CA VAL A 603 -10.94 1.23 -9.75
C VAL A 603 -10.86 2.53 -8.95
N GLY A 604 -11.44 2.54 -7.77
CA GLY A 604 -11.34 3.66 -6.84
C GLY A 604 -12.29 3.51 -5.66
N VAL A 605 -12.50 4.62 -4.94
CA VAL A 605 -13.47 4.70 -3.86
C VAL A 605 -14.42 5.84 -4.18
N THR A 606 -15.72 5.57 -4.22
CA THR A 606 -16.73 6.61 -4.26
C THR A 606 -17.23 6.91 -2.86
N SER A 607 -17.67 8.14 -2.65
CA SER A 607 -18.30 8.59 -1.41
C SER A 607 -19.56 9.37 -1.73
N ASP A 608 -20.60 9.16 -0.93
CA ASP A 608 -21.85 9.94 -0.98
C ASP A 608 -22.17 10.41 0.45
N PRO A 609 -21.53 11.50 0.92
CA PRO A 609 -21.55 11.85 2.33
C PRO A 609 -22.96 12.18 2.84
N VAL A 610 -23.39 11.48 3.88
CA VAL A 610 -24.66 11.70 4.58
C VAL A 610 -24.40 12.07 6.03
N THR A 611 -25.15 13.03 6.56
CA THR A 611 -25.02 13.46 7.95
C THR A 611 -25.98 12.67 8.85
N VAL A 612 -25.45 12.12 9.95
CA VAL A 612 -26.21 11.41 10.97
C VAL A 612 -26.17 12.21 12.27
N THR A 613 -27.34 12.51 12.84
CA THR A 613 -27.46 13.23 14.10
C THR A 613 -27.89 12.28 15.21
N LEU A 614 -27.13 12.25 16.30
CA LEU A 614 -27.33 11.33 17.42
C LEU A 614 -27.38 12.12 18.73
N PRO A 615 -28.25 11.76 19.68
CA PRO A 615 -28.31 12.43 20.97
C PRO A 615 -27.00 12.21 21.75
N SER A 616 -26.45 13.27 22.34
CA SER A 616 -25.24 13.19 23.17
C SER A 616 -25.51 12.71 24.60
N GLY A 617 -26.76 12.89 25.07
CA GLY A 617 -27.14 12.70 26.47
C GLY A 617 -27.00 13.95 27.35
N ALA A 618 -26.62 15.12 26.80
CA ALA A 618 -26.67 16.39 27.54
C ALA A 618 -28.13 16.83 27.75
N PRO A 619 -28.58 17.12 28.99
CA PRO A 619 -29.96 17.49 29.25
C PRO A 619 -30.26 18.93 28.80
N HIS A 620 -31.53 19.20 28.49
CA HIS A 620 -32.00 20.51 28.04
C HIS A 620 -31.65 21.65 29.02
N ALA A 621 -31.58 21.35 30.32
CA ALA A 621 -31.30 22.31 31.37
C ALA A 621 -29.83 22.79 31.38
N ASP A 622 -28.89 21.98 30.90
CA ASP A 622 -27.45 22.27 30.98
C ASP A 622 -26.93 23.06 29.78
N THR A 623 -27.52 22.84 28.60
CA THR A 623 -27.08 23.50 27.37
C THR A 623 -28.24 23.85 26.46
N ARG A 624 -28.11 25.01 25.81
CA ARG A 624 -28.97 25.46 24.70
C ARG A 624 -28.38 25.15 23.33
N VAL A 625 -27.15 24.63 23.27
CA VAL A 625 -26.48 24.27 22.02
C VAL A 625 -27.08 22.96 21.52
N GLU A 626 -27.73 23.00 20.36
CA GLU A 626 -28.41 21.83 19.80
C GLU A 626 -27.43 20.81 19.23
N THR A 627 -26.40 21.25 18.51
CA THR A 627 -25.46 20.38 17.79
C THR A 627 -24.03 20.86 17.94
N THR A 628 -23.07 19.94 18.00
CA THR A 628 -21.65 20.29 17.83
C THR A 628 -21.28 20.54 16.38
N SER A 629 -20.03 20.99 16.16
CA SER A 629 -19.39 20.85 14.86
C SER A 629 -19.45 19.38 14.39
N PRO A 630 -19.74 19.12 13.11
CA PRO A 630 -19.78 17.76 12.59
C PRO A 630 -18.43 17.04 12.74
N VAL A 631 -18.46 15.80 13.20
CA VAL A 631 -17.33 14.87 13.11
C VAL A 631 -17.24 14.42 11.66
N ASN A 632 -16.40 15.10 10.88
CA ASN A 632 -16.15 14.76 9.48
C ASN A 632 -14.81 14.03 9.36
N ASN A 633 -14.87 12.73 9.10
CA ASN A 633 -13.70 11.88 8.97
C ASN A 633 -13.82 11.04 7.69
N VAL A 634 -12.80 11.10 6.82
CA VAL A 634 -12.77 10.40 5.52
C VAL A 634 -12.82 8.87 5.64
N ALA A 635 -12.48 8.33 6.81
CA ALA A 635 -12.46 6.89 7.09
C ALA A 635 -13.78 6.37 7.71
N ILE A 636 -14.75 7.23 8.02
CA ILE A 636 -16.08 6.79 8.51
C ILE A 636 -16.98 6.59 7.29
N GLY A 637 -17.07 5.36 6.80
CA GLY A 637 -17.78 5.00 5.56
C GLY A 637 -19.04 4.17 5.75
N ASN A 638 -19.29 3.64 6.94
CA ASN A 638 -20.50 2.86 7.24
C ASN A 638 -21.17 3.26 8.56
N LEU A 639 -22.40 2.80 8.75
CA LEU A 639 -23.21 3.18 9.92
C LEU A 639 -22.65 2.66 11.25
N GLY A 640 -21.94 1.53 11.27
CA GLY A 640 -21.27 1.04 12.48
C GLY A 640 -20.18 2.02 12.93
N GLU A 641 -19.33 2.44 12.00
CA GLU A 641 -18.26 3.43 12.25
C GLU A 641 -18.83 4.79 12.69
N VAL A 642 -20.02 5.16 12.18
CA VAL A 642 -20.75 6.37 12.64
C VAL A 642 -21.13 6.25 14.11
N TYR A 643 -21.72 5.12 14.52
CA TYR A 643 -22.12 4.92 15.93
C TYR A 643 -20.92 4.91 16.87
N ASP A 644 -19.80 4.29 16.47
CA ASP A 644 -18.58 4.28 17.26
C ASP A 644 -18.03 5.70 17.42
N ALA A 645 -17.88 6.46 16.33
CA ALA A 645 -17.42 7.84 16.38
C ALA A 645 -18.36 8.75 17.20
N ALA A 646 -19.67 8.55 17.07
CA ALA A 646 -20.67 9.29 17.83
C ALA A 646 -20.60 8.99 19.32
N ALA A 647 -20.42 7.73 19.71
CA ALA A 647 -20.25 7.35 21.11
C ALA A 647 -19.03 8.04 21.72
N TRP A 648 -17.89 8.05 21.01
CA TRP A 648 -16.69 8.77 21.45
C TRP A 648 -16.92 10.27 21.59
N ALA A 649 -17.50 10.92 20.58
CA ALA A 649 -17.78 12.35 20.61
C ALA A 649 -18.80 12.72 21.71
N ALA A 650 -19.82 11.90 21.92
CA ALA A 650 -20.84 12.11 22.94
C ALA A 650 -20.23 12.19 24.35
N THR A 651 -19.26 11.34 24.67
CA THR A 651 -18.61 11.35 26.01
C THR A 651 -17.93 12.68 26.35
N ARG A 652 -17.53 13.47 25.35
CA ARG A 652 -16.87 14.77 25.56
C ARG A 652 -17.83 15.94 25.66
N VAL A 653 -19.00 15.84 25.06
CA VAL A 653 -19.97 16.95 24.99
C VAL A 653 -21.14 16.74 25.93
N ALA A 654 -21.35 15.52 26.43
CA ALA A 654 -22.42 15.23 27.38
C ALA A 654 -22.15 15.83 28.76
N GLY A 655 -20.89 15.90 29.18
CA GLY A 655 -20.50 16.24 30.54
C GLY A 655 -19.18 17.00 30.66
N PRO A 656 -18.68 17.22 31.88
CA PRO A 656 -17.44 17.96 32.11
C PRO A 656 -16.22 17.20 31.59
N ASN A 657 -15.20 17.94 31.16
CA ASN A 657 -13.91 17.38 30.78
C ASN A 657 -13.06 17.12 32.03
N LEU A 658 -12.53 15.90 32.13
CA LEU A 658 -11.64 15.47 33.20
C LEU A 658 -10.23 15.30 32.66
N THR A 659 -9.31 16.13 33.15
CA THR A 659 -7.90 16.11 32.77
C THR A 659 -7.04 15.75 33.99
N LEU A 660 -6.04 14.91 33.76
CA LEU A 660 -5.02 14.54 34.72
C LEU A 660 -3.69 15.09 34.24
N ASN A 661 -3.01 15.88 35.07
CA ASN A 661 -1.63 16.26 34.85
C ASN A 661 -0.77 15.63 35.94
N ALA A 662 0.38 15.07 35.57
CA ALA A 662 1.29 14.47 36.55
C ALA A 662 2.75 14.66 36.15
N SER A 663 3.62 14.72 37.15
CA SER A 663 5.07 14.72 36.96
C SER A 663 5.65 13.41 37.50
N ILE A 664 6.36 12.69 36.64
CA ILE A 664 6.86 11.34 36.91
C ILE A 664 8.38 11.34 36.70
N PRO A 665 9.17 10.78 37.64
CA PRO A 665 10.59 10.58 37.42
C PRO A 665 10.87 9.73 36.19
N ILE A 666 11.84 10.13 35.36
CA ILE A 666 12.17 9.47 34.08
C ILE A 666 12.50 7.98 34.22
N ASN A 667 13.02 7.56 35.38
CA ASN A 667 13.38 6.17 35.65
C ASN A 667 12.17 5.26 35.91
N ARG A 668 10.94 5.82 35.90
CA ARG A 668 9.68 5.07 35.99
C ARG A 668 8.98 4.92 34.64
N LEU A 669 9.53 5.53 33.59
CA LEU A 669 8.99 5.37 32.24
C LEU A 669 9.58 4.13 31.57
N ALA A 670 8.79 3.49 30.72
CA ALA A 670 9.21 2.30 29.99
C ALA A 670 10.17 2.63 28.82
N GLY A 671 10.19 3.87 28.35
CA GLY A 671 11.03 4.32 27.24
C GLY A 671 10.40 5.44 26.43
N PHE A 672 11.18 6.00 25.49
CA PHE A 672 10.65 6.93 24.50
C PHE A 672 9.61 6.26 23.60
N GLY A 673 8.53 6.97 23.26
CA GLY A 673 7.43 6.49 22.43
C GLY A 673 6.43 5.58 23.14
N LEU A 674 6.70 5.27 24.41
CA LEU A 674 5.93 4.28 25.16
C LEU A 674 4.96 4.92 26.14
N THR A 675 5.12 6.21 26.43
CA THR A 675 4.36 6.93 27.47
C THR A 675 3.11 7.60 26.90
N ALA A 676 3.23 8.34 25.79
CA ALA A 676 2.06 8.87 25.09
C ALA A 676 1.16 7.72 24.63
N GLY A 677 -0.16 7.83 24.83
CA GLY A 677 -1.15 6.78 24.56
C GLY A 677 -1.37 5.77 25.70
N ALA A 678 -0.49 5.72 26.70
CA ALA A 678 -0.64 4.81 27.83
C ALA A 678 -1.87 5.17 28.69
N LEU A 679 -2.47 4.16 29.32
CA LEU A 679 -3.55 4.30 30.27
C LEU A 679 -3.04 4.48 31.69
N ILE A 680 -3.68 5.36 32.44
CA ILE A 680 -3.42 5.62 33.84
C ILE A 680 -4.71 5.41 34.61
N THR A 681 -4.66 4.57 35.64
CA THR A 681 -5.74 4.49 36.61
C THR A 681 -5.45 5.45 37.76
N HIS A 682 -6.35 6.40 38.01
CA HIS A 682 -6.22 7.35 39.11
C HIS A 682 -7.58 7.72 39.71
N ARG A 683 -7.77 7.47 41.01
CA ARG A 683 -9.03 7.73 41.74
C ARG A 683 -10.25 7.18 40.99
N ASP A 684 -10.21 5.88 40.70
CA ASP A 684 -11.29 5.15 40.02
C ASP A 684 -11.71 5.81 38.69
N ASN A 685 -10.74 6.37 37.98
CA ASN A 685 -10.90 6.85 36.62
C ASN A 685 -9.74 6.36 35.77
N LEU A 686 -10.05 6.09 34.51
CA LEU A 686 -9.07 5.72 33.50
C LEU A 686 -8.77 6.94 32.63
N TYR A 687 -7.50 7.28 32.51
CA TYR A 687 -7.00 8.40 31.71
C TYR A 687 -6.08 7.87 30.63
N ARG A 688 -6.18 8.40 29.42
CA ARG A 688 -5.22 8.20 28.34
C ARG A 688 -4.25 9.36 28.30
N VAL A 689 -2.95 9.08 28.34
CA VAL A 689 -1.90 10.09 28.18
C VAL A 689 -1.99 10.66 26.77
N ASN A 690 -2.34 11.94 26.66
CA ASN A 690 -2.40 12.65 25.39
C ASN A 690 -1.00 13.13 24.98
N THR A 691 -0.29 13.73 25.94
CA THR A 691 1.05 14.28 25.75
C THR A 691 1.98 13.88 26.90
N CYS A 692 3.25 13.71 26.58
CA CYS A 692 4.33 13.45 27.51
C CYS A 692 5.54 14.31 27.13
N GLN A 693 5.86 15.29 27.96
CA GLN A 693 7.04 16.13 27.78
C GLN A 693 8.13 15.72 28.77
N ILE A 694 9.29 15.35 28.26
CA ILE A 694 10.41 14.87 29.03
C ILE A 694 11.49 15.95 29.03
N THR A 695 11.74 16.54 30.21
CA THR A 695 12.71 17.63 30.39
C THR A 695 13.45 17.42 31.70
N GLY A 696 14.79 17.51 31.70
CA GLY A 696 15.58 17.55 32.93
C GLY A 696 15.41 16.35 33.87
N GLY A 697 15.12 15.16 33.32
CA GLY A 697 14.94 13.93 34.12
C GLY A 697 13.54 13.74 34.72
N VAL A 698 12.59 14.61 34.39
CA VAL A 698 11.18 14.49 34.77
C VAL A 698 10.33 14.44 33.50
N ALA A 699 9.36 13.54 33.48
CA ALA A 699 8.29 13.55 32.48
C ALA A 699 7.05 14.24 33.06
N THR A 700 6.58 15.26 32.35
CA THR A 700 5.30 15.92 32.61
C THR A 700 4.30 15.37 31.61
N ILE A 701 3.25 14.75 32.12
CA ILE A 701 2.19 14.16 31.30
C ILE A 701 0.90 14.96 31.41
N SER A 702 0.17 15.05 30.31
CA SER A 702 -1.22 15.48 30.29
C SER A 702 -2.09 14.37 29.72
N ALA A 703 -3.11 13.97 30.45
CA ALA A 703 -3.96 12.85 30.13
C ALA A 703 -5.43 13.26 30.19
N SER A 704 -6.20 12.83 29.19
CA SER A 704 -7.66 13.00 29.17
C SER A 704 -8.33 11.72 29.61
N ARG A 705 -9.50 11.84 30.23
CA ARG A 705 -10.28 10.67 30.61
C ARG A 705 -10.66 9.85 29.37
N LEU A 706 -10.41 8.55 29.43
CA LEU A 706 -10.76 7.58 28.39
C LEU A 706 -11.41 6.40 29.09
N ALA A 707 -12.73 6.47 29.28
CA ALA A 707 -13.50 5.39 29.88
C ALA A 707 -14.31 4.70 28.78
N ARG A 708 -13.90 3.48 28.39
CA ARG A 708 -14.74 2.62 27.55
C ARG A 708 -15.67 1.81 28.42
N LEU A 709 -16.77 1.34 27.83
CA LEU A 709 -17.67 0.41 28.51
C LEU A 709 -16.93 -0.86 28.97
N SER A 710 -15.98 -1.34 28.17
CA SER A 710 -15.08 -2.47 28.47
C SER A 710 -14.15 -2.23 29.67
N ASP A 711 -13.93 -0.97 30.03
CA ASP A 711 -13.03 -0.57 31.10
C ASP A 711 -13.75 -0.49 32.45
N SER A 712 -15.09 -0.63 32.47
CA SER A 712 -15.89 -0.60 33.70
C SER A 712 -15.49 -1.72 34.67
N PRO A 713 -15.41 -1.44 35.99
CA PRO A 713 -15.04 -2.43 36.98
C PRO A 713 -16.13 -3.49 37.09
N GLY A 714 -15.68 -4.75 37.04
CA GLY A 714 -16.56 -5.91 36.90
C GLY A 714 -16.60 -6.44 35.47
N LYS A 715 -15.43 -6.76 34.87
CA LYS A 715 -15.32 -7.52 33.61
C LYS A 715 -16.08 -8.87 33.63
N THR A 716 -16.60 -9.27 34.79
CA THR A 716 -17.47 -10.42 35.03
C THR A 716 -18.97 -10.10 34.94
N ARG A 717 -19.36 -8.83 34.77
CA ARG A 717 -20.75 -8.41 34.63
C ARG A 717 -21.22 -8.54 33.19
N THR A 718 -22.45 -9.00 33.01
CA THR A 718 -23.11 -9.00 31.71
C THR A 718 -23.57 -7.59 31.32
N LEU A 719 -23.76 -7.34 30.03
CA LEU A 719 -24.37 -6.08 29.54
C LEU A 719 -25.72 -5.79 30.21
N ALA A 720 -26.50 -6.82 30.54
CA ALA A 720 -27.77 -6.67 31.24
C ALA A 720 -27.60 -6.15 32.68
N GLN A 721 -26.60 -6.65 33.41
CA GLN A 721 -26.27 -6.16 34.76
C GLN A 721 -25.75 -4.73 34.72
N TYR A 722 -24.96 -4.39 33.70
CA TYR A 722 -24.52 -3.02 33.47
C TYR A 722 -25.70 -2.10 33.19
N ALA A 723 -26.57 -2.46 32.24
CA ALA A 723 -27.76 -1.70 31.89
C ALA A 723 -28.72 -1.52 33.08
N THR A 724 -28.81 -2.53 33.95
CA THR A 724 -29.61 -2.46 35.18
C THR A 724 -29.00 -1.49 36.18
N ALA A 725 -27.67 -1.53 36.38
CA ALA A 725 -26.97 -0.62 37.29
C ALA A 725 -27.05 0.83 36.81
N TRP A 726 -27.00 1.05 35.50
CA TRP A 726 -27.06 2.38 34.88
C TRP A 726 -28.46 2.77 34.40
N ALA A 727 -29.51 2.09 34.87
CA ALA A 727 -30.88 2.39 34.48
C ALA A 727 -31.24 3.83 34.91
N GLY A 728 -31.70 4.64 33.97
CA GLY A 728 -32.03 6.06 34.21
C GLY A 728 -30.84 7.01 34.19
N ALA A 729 -29.61 6.49 34.13
CA ALA A 729 -28.41 7.31 34.00
C ALA A 729 -28.14 7.68 32.54
N THR A 730 -27.59 8.87 32.33
CA THR A 730 -27.22 9.43 31.03
C THR A 730 -25.75 9.16 30.70
N LEU A 731 -25.35 9.37 29.44
CA LEU A 731 -23.93 9.37 29.07
C LEU A 731 -23.12 10.42 29.85
N ARG A 732 -23.75 11.50 30.31
CA ARG A 732 -23.14 12.48 31.22
C ARG A 732 -22.82 11.84 32.57
N ASP A 733 -23.73 11.10 33.16
CA ASP A 733 -23.50 10.44 34.45
C ASP A 733 -22.36 9.42 34.32
N HIS A 734 -22.34 8.70 33.19
CA HIS A 734 -21.23 7.83 32.84
C HIS A 734 -19.93 8.61 32.65
N SER A 735 -19.98 9.84 32.13
CA SER A 735 -18.81 10.72 31.98
C SER A 735 -18.22 11.23 33.32
N ILE A 736 -18.99 11.16 34.41
CA ILE A 736 -18.54 11.65 35.72
C ILE A 736 -18.11 10.48 36.63
N ALA A 737 -18.80 9.33 36.56
CA ALA A 737 -18.63 8.22 37.50
C ALA A 737 -18.39 6.85 36.84
N PRO A 738 -17.45 6.70 35.88
CA PRO A 738 -17.35 5.48 35.06
C PRO A 738 -16.96 4.22 35.84
N LEU A 739 -16.13 4.35 36.89
CA LEU A 739 -15.57 3.21 37.63
C LEU A 739 -15.97 3.19 39.11
N ALA A 740 -16.91 4.03 39.54
CA ALA A 740 -17.46 3.89 40.89
C ALA A 740 -18.38 2.65 40.92
N LEU A 741 -18.19 1.78 41.92
CA LEU A 741 -18.89 0.49 42.08
C LEU A 741 -20.42 0.61 42.21
N THR A 742 -20.91 1.80 42.53
CA THR A 742 -22.33 2.15 42.65
C THR A 742 -22.67 3.22 41.64
N ALA A 743 -23.75 3.00 40.89
CA ALA A 743 -24.35 4.04 40.05
C ALA A 743 -24.57 5.31 40.87
N PRO A 744 -24.42 6.50 40.27
CA PRO A 744 -24.80 7.73 40.96
C PRO A 744 -26.26 7.60 41.42
N THR A 745 -26.51 7.84 42.70
CA THR A 745 -27.88 7.93 43.22
C THR A 745 -28.58 9.06 42.44
N PRO A 746 -29.75 8.81 41.82
CA PRO A 746 -30.42 9.78 40.96
C PRO A 746 -30.75 11.10 41.66
#